data_AF-A0A7X0RDZ7-F1
#
_entry.id   AF-A0A7X0RDZ7-F1
#
_cell.length_a   1.000
_cell.length_b   1.000
_cell.length_c   1.000
_cell.angle_alpha   90.00
_cell.angle_beta   90.00
_cell.angle_gamma   90.00
#
_symmetry.space_group_name_H-M   'P 1'
#
loop_
_entity.id
_entity.type
_entity.pdbx_description
1 polymer ?
#
loop_
_entity_poly.entity_id
_entity_poly.type
_entity_poly.pdbx_seq_one_letter_code
_entity_poly.pdbx_strand_id
1 'polypeptide(L)'
;MTRPARRRQRDDRGATAIFVAILSVVLLSCAALSVDLGNAWARKRAVQKQADISALSAGYLLPQTAANKQLIADRVALFLGDNAVTGQAAITGSQLINGITTDGEVTFTKADGSACTTGCVRMTVLAPAARVDFGLAQVTGNDHTDVQRSATVQVQSSLPPREKMIPFWLPSGCGYGAADADTTGGAAAPAPVVSTSSTPTPTATATATATGTASSTTSTSPSPTPTATPTYAFTPSPSQAGNHVLGGTSPLSVLQNGTTTVSNYTVTNIPNNTDRASLRFYSPSGAFFVDYAAQALQKGQGYLNVPAFPVSTEVSATPGDWRVYALIQNNSVVRYSSNYLTFRVTATPAPSSSAPATSAAPTSAAPTAASSSASPTDIPVGCVGQDRGNFGQLDSPRADGSSTQRRLARNIAGGIDHQLAPFVFAPSQTPSKDCGTTQHGFLAGAQPDIVSSSDPPRNCIVGDTGNDGPALYDGLLTGADNGEAGRLAASRGTTRCAGRSNVTIGGVSINNDVLSCFLRNGATLADITKEDGVTQAMLDPAVVKSPRFVWLPVVLANDRAQKGFQPIVDFVPAFITNETQTTAAVDDGSGNRNGVQINGHSVSVLRVLTFNKAALPVDEQSTTIDFDPRVGQSIVRLVG
;
A
#
# COMPACT_ATOMS: atom_id res chain seq x y z
N MET A 1 -53.34 61.07 -67.48
CA MET A 1 -53.10 61.45 -66.07
C MET A 1 -53.64 60.36 -65.16
N THR A 2 -52.82 59.38 -64.81
CA THR A 2 -53.17 58.26 -63.92
C THR A 2 -52.86 58.66 -62.49
N ARG A 3 -53.90 58.88 -61.68
CA ARG A 3 -53.80 59.23 -60.26
C ARG A 3 -53.32 57.97 -59.51
N PRO A 4 -52.18 57.98 -58.81
CA PRO A 4 -51.73 56.81 -58.06
C PRO A 4 -52.72 56.53 -56.93
N ALA A 5 -53.32 55.33 -56.96
CA ALA A 5 -54.18 54.84 -55.89
C ALA A 5 -53.33 54.71 -54.62
N ARG A 6 -53.51 55.67 -53.70
CA ARG A 6 -52.86 55.67 -52.39
C ARG A 6 -53.37 54.44 -51.62
N ARG A 7 -52.61 53.33 -51.67
CA ARG A 7 -52.85 52.16 -50.81
C ARG A 7 -52.92 52.67 -49.37
N ARG A 8 -54.10 52.62 -48.77
CA ARG A 8 -54.25 52.71 -47.31
C ARG A 8 -53.45 51.53 -46.76
N GLN A 9 -52.24 51.77 -46.27
CA GLN A 9 -51.57 50.81 -45.41
C GLN A 9 -52.52 50.59 -44.22
N ARG A 10 -53.03 49.36 -44.07
CA ARG A 10 -53.70 48.98 -42.82
C ARG A 10 -52.66 49.13 -41.73
N ASP A 11 -53.00 49.94 -40.74
CA ASP A 11 -52.09 50.28 -39.65
C ASP A 11 -52.17 49.14 -38.63
N ASP A 12 -51.34 48.10 -38.80
CA ASP A 12 -51.30 46.92 -37.93
C ASP A 12 -50.67 47.20 -36.55
N ARG A 13 -50.42 48.49 -36.24
CA ARG A 13 -49.76 48.95 -35.01
C ARG A 13 -50.45 48.44 -33.74
N GLY A 14 -51.78 48.35 -33.75
CA GLY A 14 -52.56 47.83 -32.62
C GLY A 14 -52.38 46.33 -32.39
N ALA A 15 -52.37 45.54 -33.48
CA ALA A 15 -52.13 44.09 -33.38
C ALA A 15 -50.69 43.81 -32.92
N THR A 16 -49.71 44.53 -33.46
CA THR A 16 -48.31 44.41 -33.04
C THR A 16 -48.14 44.74 -31.55
N ALA A 17 -48.81 45.77 -31.03
CA ALA A 17 -48.75 46.12 -29.61
C ALA A 17 -49.27 44.99 -28.69
N ILE A 18 -50.37 44.34 -29.08
CA ILE A 18 -50.94 43.19 -28.32
C ILE A 18 -49.97 42.00 -28.35
N PHE A 19 -49.42 41.65 -29.51
CA PHE A 19 -48.46 40.55 -29.63
C PHE A 19 -47.19 40.80 -28.81
N VAL A 20 -46.64 42.02 -28.84
CA VAL A 20 -45.46 42.38 -28.03
C VAL A 20 -45.77 42.29 -26.54
N ALA A 21 -46.96 42.72 -26.09
CA ALA A 21 -47.36 42.63 -24.70
C ALA A 21 -47.45 41.17 -24.22
N ILE A 22 -48.10 40.30 -25.00
CA ILE A 22 -48.21 38.87 -24.69
C ILE A 22 -46.83 38.20 -24.66
N LEU A 23 -46.00 38.43 -25.70
CA LEU A 23 -44.65 37.86 -25.77
C LEU A 23 -43.76 38.35 -24.62
N SER A 24 -43.86 39.62 -24.22
CA SER A 24 -43.09 40.15 -23.09
C SER A 24 -43.47 39.44 -21.79
N VAL A 25 -44.77 39.21 -21.54
CA VAL A 25 -45.23 38.46 -20.35
C VAL A 25 -44.71 37.02 -20.37
N VAL A 26 -44.76 36.35 -21.52
CA VAL A 26 -44.24 34.98 -21.67
C VAL A 26 -42.73 34.94 -21.42
N LEU A 27 -41.97 35.84 -22.03
CA LEU A 27 -40.51 35.90 -21.86
C LEU A 27 -40.11 36.21 -20.42
N LEU A 28 -40.79 37.16 -19.77
CA LEU A 28 -40.58 37.47 -18.36
C LEU A 28 -40.94 36.27 -17.46
N SER A 29 -42.01 35.54 -17.78
CA SER A 29 -42.40 34.32 -17.06
C SER A 29 -41.36 33.19 -17.21
N CYS A 30 -40.79 33.01 -18.41
CA CYS A 30 -39.71 32.05 -18.64
C CYS A 30 -38.42 32.46 -17.93
N ALA A 31 -38.06 33.75 -17.95
CA ALA A 31 -36.89 34.27 -17.24
C ALA A 31 -37.05 34.08 -15.72
N ALA A 32 -38.23 34.40 -15.20
CA ALA A 32 -38.64 34.17 -13.82
C ALA A 32 -38.43 32.72 -13.37
N LEU A 33 -39.03 31.79 -14.10
CA LEU A 33 -38.91 30.35 -13.84
C LEU A 33 -37.45 29.88 -13.93
N SER A 34 -36.67 30.45 -14.85
CA SER A 34 -35.24 30.12 -14.98
C SER A 34 -34.43 30.54 -13.75
N VAL A 35 -34.73 31.72 -13.16
CA VAL A 35 -34.08 32.20 -11.93
C VAL A 35 -34.46 31.32 -10.74
N ASP A 36 -35.75 31.01 -10.60
CA ASP A 36 -36.26 30.17 -9.51
C ASP A 36 -35.70 28.74 -9.56
N LEU A 37 -35.68 28.12 -10.74
CA LEU A 37 -35.04 26.81 -10.95
C LEU A 37 -33.52 26.86 -10.73
N GLY A 38 -32.87 27.96 -11.12
CA GLY A 38 -31.45 28.19 -10.86
C GLY A 38 -31.14 28.22 -9.36
N ASN A 39 -31.97 28.93 -8.58
CA ASN A 39 -31.85 28.97 -7.12
C ASN A 39 -32.10 27.59 -6.49
N ALA A 40 -33.14 26.88 -6.93
CA ALA A 40 -33.44 25.52 -6.46
C ALA A 40 -32.30 24.53 -6.78
N TRP A 41 -31.68 24.64 -7.95
CA TRP A 41 -30.53 23.82 -8.34
C TRP A 41 -29.28 24.16 -7.53
N ALA A 42 -29.00 25.44 -7.27
CA ALA A 42 -27.90 25.85 -6.41
C ALA A 42 -28.10 25.32 -4.98
N ARG A 43 -29.32 25.44 -4.44
CA ARG A 43 -29.71 24.88 -3.14
C ARG A 43 -29.50 23.37 -3.10
N LYS A 44 -29.96 22.66 -4.13
CA LYS A 44 -29.80 21.21 -4.27
C LYS A 44 -28.33 20.76 -4.16
N ARG A 45 -27.40 21.49 -4.76
CA ARG A 45 -25.95 21.19 -4.65
C ARG A 45 -25.39 21.48 -3.26
N ALA A 46 -25.86 22.54 -2.60
CA ALA A 46 -25.47 22.84 -1.23
C ALA A 46 -25.92 21.72 -0.26
N VAL A 47 -27.16 21.23 -0.39
CA VAL A 47 -27.68 20.12 0.42
C VAL A 47 -26.93 18.82 0.14
N GLN A 48 -26.51 18.56 -1.11
CA GLN A 48 -25.65 17.40 -1.40
C GLN A 48 -24.30 17.50 -0.67
N LYS A 49 -23.62 18.65 -0.79
CA LYS A 49 -22.33 18.87 -0.12
C LYS A 49 -22.44 18.71 1.40
N GLN A 50 -23.52 19.21 1.99
CA GLN A 50 -23.82 19.06 3.41
C GLN A 50 -24.00 17.57 3.80
N ALA A 51 -24.75 16.79 3.01
CA ALA A 51 -24.92 15.36 3.23
C ALA A 51 -23.58 14.61 3.11
N ASP A 52 -22.78 14.89 2.07
CA ASP A 52 -21.47 14.25 1.84
C ASP A 52 -20.52 14.48 3.01
N ILE A 53 -20.38 15.75 3.46
CA ILE A 53 -19.54 16.12 4.60
C ILE A 53 -20.02 15.42 5.87
N SER A 54 -21.33 15.41 6.13
CA SER A 54 -21.89 14.83 7.34
C SER A 54 -21.70 13.32 7.38
N ALA A 55 -21.91 12.64 6.25
CA ALA A 55 -21.70 11.20 6.14
C ALA A 55 -20.22 10.84 6.33
N LEU A 56 -19.30 11.52 5.64
CA LEU A 56 -17.85 11.29 5.80
C LEU A 56 -17.37 11.55 7.23
N SER A 57 -17.84 12.64 7.84
CA SER A 57 -17.35 13.06 9.15
C SER A 57 -17.87 12.21 10.31
N ALA A 58 -18.93 11.44 10.10
CA ALA A 58 -19.42 10.46 11.07
C ALA A 58 -19.07 9.02 10.71
N GLY A 59 -18.64 8.74 9.47
CA GLY A 59 -18.36 7.39 9.00
C GLY A 59 -17.27 6.64 9.79
N TYR A 60 -16.32 7.34 10.42
CA TYR A 60 -15.28 6.71 11.26
C TYR A 60 -15.82 6.02 12.52
N LEU A 61 -17.05 6.33 12.91
CA LEU A 61 -17.74 5.72 14.05
C LEU A 61 -18.39 4.37 13.69
N LEU A 62 -18.36 3.97 12.41
CA LEU A 62 -18.79 2.65 11.98
C LEU A 62 -17.75 1.58 12.42
N PRO A 63 -18.20 0.35 12.72
CA PRO A 63 -19.53 -0.18 12.45
C PRO A 63 -20.54 0.28 13.50
N GLN A 64 -21.80 0.41 13.09
CA GLN A 64 -22.86 0.73 14.03
C GLN A 64 -23.19 -0.50 14.89
N THR A 65 -23.35 -0.25 16.18
CA THR A 65 -23.79 -1.16 17.24
C THR A 65 -24.93 -0.50 18.01
N ALA A 66 -25.65 -1.27 18.82
CA ALA A 66 -26.70 -0.68 19.66
C ALA A 66 -26.16 0.42 20.60
N ALA A 67 -24.91 0.30 21.06
CA ALA A 67 -24.30 1.23 22.01
C ALA A 67 -23.87 2.58 21.39
N ASN A 68 -23.45 2.60 20.11
CA ASN A 68 -22.97 3.82 19.45
C ASN A 68 -23.97 4.41 18.44
N LYS A 69 -25.16 3.82 18.23
CA LYS A 69 -26.15 4.33 17.25
C LYS A 69 -26.50 5.80 17.48
N GLN A 70 -26.81 6.17 18.72
CA GLN A 70 -27.13 7.56 19.07
C GLN A 70 -25.94 8.49 18.87
N LEU A 71 -24.74 8.06 19.28
CA LEU A 71 -23.51 8.84 19.10
C LEU A 71 -23.23 9.16 17.62
N ILE A 72 -23.44 8.18 16.73
CA ILE A 72 -23.32 8.40 15.28
C ILE A 72 -24.33 9.45 14.81
N ALA A 73 -25.59 9.30 15.21
CA ALA A 73 -26.65 10.24 14.84
C ALA A 73 -26.41 11.66 15.38
N ASP A 74 -25.94 11.80 16.61
CA ASP A 74 -25.56 13.09 17.20
C ASP A 74 -24.40 13.73 16.42
N ARG A 75 -23.41 12.93 15.99
CA ARG A 75 -22.29 13.41 15.17
C ARG A 75 -22.76 13.87 13.79
N VAL A 76 -23.67 13.13 13.16
CA VAL A 76 -24.27 13.53 11.88
C VAL A 76 -25.08 14.81 12.05
N ALA A 77 -25.92 14.92 13.08
CA ALA A 77 -26.73 16.11 13.35
C ALA A 77 -25.87 17.36 13.57
N LEU A 78 -24.75 17.22 14.28
CA LEU A 78 -23.78 18.32 14.45
C LEU A 78 -23.25 18.82 13.11
N PHE A 79 -22.78 17.93 12.22
CA PHE A 79 -22.23 18.36 10.93
C PHE A 79 -23.29 18.88 9.96
N LEU A 80 -24.50 18.31 9.98
CA LEU A 80 -25.64 18.85 9.24
C LEU A 80 -25.97 20.26 9.76
N GLY A 81 -25.95 20.50 11.07
CA GLY A 81 -26.18 21.81 11.69
C GLY A 81 -25.10 22.84 11.36
N ASP A 82 -23.82 22.48 11.49
CA ASP A 82 -22.68 23.36 11.19
C ASP A 82 -22.62 23.74 9.69
N ASN A 83 -23.14 22.86 8.83
CA ASN A 83 -23.22 23.08 7.39
C ASN A 83 -24.65 23.34 6.91
N ALA A 84 -25.52 23.86 7.80
CA ALA A 84 -26.92 24.11 7.50
C ALA A 84 -27.10 24.99 6.28
N VAL A 85 -28.00 24.56 5.41
CA VAL A 85 -28.38 25.26 4.20
C VAL A 85 -29.65 26.07 4.50
N THR A 86 -29.72 27.33 4.07
CA THR A 86 -30.93 28.18 4.28
C THR A 86 -32.20 27.44 3.86
N GLY A 87 -33.24 27.55 4.68
CA GLY A 87 -34.52 26.86 4.47
C GLY A 87 -34.62 25.48 5.13
N GLN A 88 -33.58 25.03 5.86
CA GLN A 88 -33.62 23.81 6.65
C GLN A 88 -34.02 24.09 8.11
N ALA A 89 -34.74 23.14 8.71
CA ALA A 89 -34.97 23.11 10.15
C ALA A 89 -33.70 22.66 10.88
N ALA A 90 -33.54 23.13 12.13
CA ALA A 90 -32.55 22.55 13.04
C ALA A 90 -32.94 21.12 13.39
N ILE A 91 -31.94 20.26 13.53
CA ILE A 91 -32.13 18.82 13.75
C ILE A 91 -31.28 18.34 14.92
N THR A 92 -31.72 17.26 15.55
CA THR A 92 -31.03 16.59 16.64
C THR A 92 -30.72 15.14 16.25
N GLY A 93 -29.76 14.50 16.92
CA GLY A 93 -29.43 13.10 16.60
C GLY A 93 -30.59 12.13 16.85
N SER A 94 -31.46 12.40 17.84
CA SER A 94 -32.65 11.57 18.09
C SER A 94 -33.69 11.65 16.98
N GLN A 95 -33.80 12.80 16.31
CA GLN A 95 -34.65 12.96 15.13
C GLN A 95 -34.13 12.14 13.96
N LEU A 96 -32.81 12.08 13.77
CA LEU A 96 -32.21 11.35 12.65
C LEU A 96 -32.33 9.81 12.71
N ILE A 97 -32.90 9.23 13.77
CA ILE A 97 -33.06 7.78 13.90
C ILE A 97 -34.48 7.36 14.30
N ASN A 98 -35.44 8.27 14.15
CA ASN A 98 -36.85 8.04 14.49
C ASN A 98 -37.65 7.45 13.31
N GLY A 99 -37.06 7.36 12.11
CA GLY A 99 -37.70 6.84 10.90
C GLY A 99 -38.52 7.89 10.13
N ILE A 100 -38.46 9.16 10.51
CA ILE A 100 -39.14 10.28 9.85
C ILE A 100 -38.15 10.92 8.89
N THR A 101 -38.46 10.91 7.60
CA THR A 101 -37.50 11.41 6.59
C THR A 101 -37.56 12.92 6.39
N THR A 102 -38.57 13.62 6.92
CA THR A 102 -38.78 15.06 6.67
C THR A 102 -37.75 15.94 7.38
N ASP A 103 -37.29 15.55 8.55
CA ASP A 103 -36.22 16.18 9.32
C ASP A 103 -34.84 15.54 9.05
N GLY A 104 -34.73 14.76 7.97
CA GLY A 104 -33.55 13.96 7.66
C GLY A 104 -33.53 12.65 8.44
N GLU A 105 -32.70 11.70 7.99
CA GLU A 105 -32.66 10.37 8.57
C GLU A 105 -31.26 9.75 8.37
N VAL A 106 -30.83 8.91 9.30
CA VAL A 106 -29.62 8.11 9.20
C VAL A 106 -30.01 6.64 9.22
N THR A 107 -29.84 5.98 8.08
CA THR A 107 -30.11 4.55 7.94
C THR A 107 -28.81 3.75 7.92
N PHE A 108 -28.83 2.55 8.50
CA PHE A 108 -27.67 1.67 8.62
C PHE A 108 -27.94 0.34 7.90
N THR A 109 -26.98 -0.09 7.07
CA THR A 109 -27.08 -1.31 6.27
C THR A 109 -25.76 -2.08 6.26
N LYS A 110 -25.79 -3.33 5.81
CA LYS A 110 -24.58 -4.10 5.50
C LYS A 110 -23.94 -3.61 4.20
N ALA A 111 -22.77 -4.14 3.86
CA ALA A 111 -22.08 -3.83 2.62
C ALA A 111 -22.91 -4.18 1.36
N ASP A 112 -23.80 -5.18 1.41
CA ASP A 112 -24.71 -5.54 0.32
C ASP A 112 -25.98 -4.66 0.26
N GLY A 113 -26.13 -3.70 1.18
CA GLY A 113 -27.32 -2.85 1.30
C GLY A 113 -28.50 -3.47 2.06
N SER A 114 -28.38 -4.72 2.52
CA SER A 114 -29.41 -5.32 3.37
C SER A 114 -29.48 -4.65 4.75
N ALA A 115 -30.65 -4.67 5.37
CA ALA A 115 -30.86 -4.13 6.71
C ALA A 115 -30.01 -4.88 7.75
N CYS A 116 -29.56 -4.17 8.78
CA CYS A 116 -28.83 -4.74 9.91
C CYS A 116 -29.19 -4.02 11.20
N THR A 117 -29.03 -4.76 12.32
CA THR A 117 -29.32 -4.26 13.67
C THR A 117 -28.04 -3.94 14.45
N THR A 118 -26.94 -4.62 14.13
CA THR A 118 -25.61 -4.42 14.70
C THR A 118 -24.55 -4.83 13.68
N GLY A 119 -23.34 -4.29 13.80
CA GLY A 119 -22.25 -4.53 12.86
C GLY A 119 -22.50 -3.89 11.48
N CYS A 120 -23.34 -2.86 11.40
CA CYS A 120 -23.62 -2.20 10.13
C CYS A 120 -22.41 -1.41 9.67
N VAL A 121 -21.92 -1.70 8.47
CA VAL A 121 -20.71 -1.09 7.91
C VAL A 121 -21.03 0.01 6.90
N ARG A 122 -22.31 0.22 6.59
CA ARG A 122 -22.80 1.25 5.68
C ARG A 122 -23.80 2.15 6.40
N MET A 123 -23.69 3.46 6.16
CA MET A 123 -24.55 4.50 6.71
C MET A 123 -25.00 5.44 5.60
N THR A 124 -26.31 5.61 5.42
CA THR A 124 -26.88 6.62 4.52
C THR A 124 -27.44 7.77 5.33
N VAL A 125 -26.91 8.97 5.11
CA VAL A 125 -27.38 10.23 5.68
C VAL A 125 -28.29 10.90 4.68
N LEU A 126 -29.55 11.09 5.04
CA LEU A 126 -30.52 11.93 4.35
C LEU A 126 -30.55 13.29 5.07
N ALA A 127 -30.13 14.36 4.39
CA ALA A 127 -30.17 15.70 4.95
C ALA A 127 -31.64 16.18 5.11
N PRO A 128 -31.96 17.08 6.06
CA PRO A 128 -33.28 17.67 6.16
C PRO A 128 -33.64 18.44 4.88
N ALA A 129 -34.93 18.48 4.55
CA ALA A 129 -35.40 19.21 3.38
C ALA A 129 -35.09 20.71 3.52
N ALA A 130 -34.52 21.31 2.46
CA ALA A 130 -34.31 22.75 2.37
C ALA A 130 -35.40 23.39 1.51
N ARG A 131 -36.21 24.25 2.11
CA ARG A 131 -37.25 24.99 1.40
C ARG A 131 -36.63 26.10 0.55
N VAL A 132 -37.01 26.16 -0.72
CA VAL A 132 -36.65 27.22 -1.67
C VAL A 132 -37.92 27.94 -2.04
N ASP A 133 -38.12 29.13 -1.48
CA ASP A 133 -39.23 29.99 -1.87
C ASP A 133 -38.94 30.57 -3.26
N PHE A 134 -39.92 30.45 -4.16
CA PHE A 134 -39.85 31.03 -5.48
C PHE A 134 -40.20 32.51 -5.41
N GLY A 135 -39.41 33.35 -6.07
CA GLY A 135 -39.68 34.79 -6.10
C GLY A 135 -40.71 35.14 -7.16
N LEU A 136 -40.62 34.52 -8.34
CA LEU A 136 -41.35 34.95 -9.53
C LEU A 136 -42.38 33.91 -9.99
N ALA A 137 -42.18 32.62 -9.71
CA ALA A 137 -43.15 31.56 -9.96
C ALA A 137 -44.41 31.65 -9.07
N GLN A 138 -44.39 32.47 -8.01
CA GLN A 138 -45.57 32.77 -7.18
C GLN A 138 -46.77 33.25 -8.00
N VAL A 139 -46.53 33.97 -9.11
CA VAL A 139 -47.58 34.44 -10.04
C VAL A 139 -48.35 33.27 -10.68
N THR A 140 -47.73 32.08 -10.74
CA THR A 140 -48.34 30.85 -11.28
C THR A 140 -48.91 29.93 -10.19
N GLY A 141 -48.93 30.36 -8.93
CA GLY A 141 -49.46 29.58 -7.80
C GLY A 141 -48.47 28.62 -7.15
N ASN A 142 -47.20 28.63 -7.56
CA ASN A 142 -46.13 27.86 -6.91
C ASN A 142 -45.25 28.80 -6.09
N ASP A 143 -45.29 28.67 -4.76
CA ASP A 143 -44.58 29.55 -3.84
C ASP A 143 -43.26 28.96 -3.33
N HIS A 144 -43.06 27.64 -3.41
CA HIS A 144 -41.82 27.00 -2.99
C HIS A 144 -41.57 25.62 -3.63
N THR A 145 -40.36 25.10 -3.43
CA THR A 145 -40.01 23.69 -3.60
C THR A 145 -39.06 23.24 -2.49
N ASP A 146 -39.22 22.01 -2.02
CA ASP A 146 -38.31 21.41 -1.05
C ASP A 146 -37.24 20.58 -1.77
N VAL A 147 -35.97 20.81 -1.42
CA VAL A 147 -34.86 20.01 -1.96
C VAL A 147 -34.20 19.20 -0.86
N GLN A 148 -34.05 17.90 -1.12
CA GLN A 148 -33.42 16.95 -0.22
C GLN A 148 -32.35 16.14 -0.97
N ARG A 149 -31.31 15.72 -0.25
CA ARG A 149 -30.23 14.86 -0.76
C ARG A 149 -29.79 13.87 0.29
N SER A 150 -29.19 12.79 -0.19
CA SER A 150 -28.57 11.78 0.64
C SER A 150 -27.12 11.56 0.22
N ALA A 151 -26.31 11.11 1.17
CA ALA A 151 -24.97 10.61 0.95
C ALA A 151 -24.82 9.31 1.73
N THR A 152 -24.17 8.31 1.13
CA THR A 152 -23.89 7.06 1.83
C THR A 152 -22.40 6.94 2.03
N VAL A 153 -22.00 6.52 3.24
CA VAL A 153 -20.64 6.08 3.51
C VAL A 153 -20.62 4.62 3.86
N GLN A 154 -19.51 3.97 3.51
CA GLN A 154 -19.22 2.61 3.93
C GLN A 154 -17.82 2.57 4.54
N VAL A 155 -17.71 1.88 5.67
CA VAL A 155 -16.44 1.47 6.22
C VAL A 155 -16.05 0.12 5.63
N GLN A 156 -14.81 0.05 5.17
CA GLN A 156 -14.19 -1.13 4.57
C GLN A 156 -12.95 -1.51 5.36
N SER A 157 -12.58 -2.78 5.37
CA SER A 157 -11.34 -3.22 6.02
C SER A 157 -10.16 -2.99 5.08
N SER A 158 -9.01 -2.63 5.64
CA SER A 158 -7.74 -2.56 4.92
C SER A 158 -7.17 -3.95 4.57
N LEU A 159 -7.79 -5.05 5.02
CA LEU A 159 -7.26 -6.38 4.73
C LEU A 159 -7.50 -6.77 3.27
N PRO A 160 -6.59 -7.57 2.71
CA PRO A 160 -6.80 -8.20 1.43
C PRO A 160 -8.06 -9.09 1.37
N PRO A 161 -8.72 -9.16 0.20
CA PRO A 161 -9.69 -10.21 -0.09
C PRO A 161 -9.09 -11.60 0.00
N ARG A 162 -9.84 -12.50 0.63
CA ARG A 162 -9.45 -13.90 0.88
C ARG A 162 -9.11 -14.63 -0.42
N GLU A 163 -9.89 -14.37 -1.46
CA GLU A 163 -9.70 -14.89 -2.82
C GLU A 163 -8.48 -14.32 -3.54
N LYS A 164 -7.86 -13.25 -3.01
CA LYS A 164 -6.62 -12.66 -3.54
C LYS A 164 -5.40 -12.99 -2.69
N MET A 165 -5.57 -13.48 -1.46
CA MET A 165 -4.47 -14.00 -0.65
C MET A 165 -4.07 -15.39 -1.14
N ILE A 166 -2.79 -15.57 -1.47
CA ILE A 166 -2.23 -16.89 -1.79
C ILE A 166 -1.41 -17.40 -0.60
N PRO A 167 -1.22 -18.72 -0.45
CA PRO A 167 -0.59 -19.32 0.72
C PRO A 167 0.94 -19.21 0.65
N PHE A 168 1.43 -17.98 0.64
CA PHE A 168 2.83 -17.61 0.58
C PHE A 168 3.09 -16.43 1.50
N TRP A 169 4.27 -16.35 2.11
CA TRP A 169 4.62 -15.25 3.01
C TRP A 169 6.00 -14.69 2.72
N LEU A 170 6.16 -13.38 2.85
CA LEU A 170 7.43 -12.68 2.64
C LEU A 170 8.07 -12.28 3.97
N PRO A 171 9.39 -12.39 4.11
CA PRO A 171 10.09 -11.78 5.24
C PRO A 171 10.07 -10.25 5.14
N SER A 172 10.09 -9.56 6.28
CA SER A 172 10.16 -8.10 6.34
C SER A 172 11.42 -7.60 5.64
N GLY A 173 11.30 -6.58 4.81
CA GLY A 173 12.37 -6.11 3.92
C GLY A 173 12.26 -6.62 2.47
N CYS A 174 11.43 -7.64 2.23
CA CYS A 174 11.06 -8.11 0.89
C CYS A 174 9.74 -7.50 0.36
N GLY A 175 9.29 -6.41 0.98
CA GLY A 175 8.01 -5.77 0.64
C GLY A 175 7.96 -5.16 -0.75
N TYR A 176 9.10 -4.95 -1.39
CA TYR A 176 9.14 -4.30 -2.70
C TYR A 176 10.16 -4.99 -3.60
N GLY A 177 9.82 -5.22 -4.87
CA GLY A 177 10.72 -5.74 -5.89
C GLY A 177 10.43 -7.16 -6.34
N ALA A 178 11.39 -7.74 -7.07
CA ALA A 178 11.28 -9.10 -7.54
C ALA A 178 11.56 -10.08 -6.39
N ALA A 179 10.70 -11.09 -6.26
CA ALA A 179 10.85 -12.17 -5.31
C ALA A 179 10.53 -13.51 -6.00
N ASP A 180 11.28 -14.55 -5.63
CA ASP A 180 11.17 -15.89 -6.21
C ASP A 180 10.89 -16.93 -5.11
N ALA A 181 9.88 -17.76 -5.31
CA ALA A 181 9.63 -18.99 -4.58
C ALA A 181 10.26 -20.15 -5.35
N ASP A 182 11.39 -20.63 -4.84
CA ASP A 182 12.07 -21.81 -5.36
C ASP A 182 11.48 -23.08 -4.73
N THR A 183 11.15 -24.07 -5.55
CA THR A 183 10.59 -25.36 -5.12
C THR A 183 11.64 -26.48 -5.08
N THR A 184 12.85 -26.23 -5.56
CA THR A 184 13.87 -27.25 -5.80
C THR A 184 14.68 -27.62 -4.56
N GLY A 185 14.03 -27.90 -3.43
CA GLY A 185 14.53 -28.77 -2.35
C GLY A 185 15.96 -28.54 -1.81
N GLY A 186 16.57 -27.36 -2.00
CA GLY A 186 17.91 -27.04 -1.50
C GLY A 186 19.08 -27.25 -2.46
N ALA A 187 18.86 -27.50 -3.76
CA ALA A 187 19.90 -27.30 -4.75
C ALA A 187 19.92 -25.80 -5.10
N ALA A 188 20.91 -25.06 -4.59
CA ALA A 188 21.03 -23.62 -4.85
C ALA A 188 20.87 -23.35 -6.35
N ALA A 189 19.83 -22.59 -6.72
CA ALA A 189 19.66 -22.16 -8.09
C ALA A 189 20.92 -21.40 -8.54
N PRO A 190 21.48 -21.68 -9.73
CA PRO A 190 22.62 -20.93 -10.23
C PRO A 190 22.24 -19.45 -10.30
N ALA A 191 23.08 -18.58 -9.72
CA ALA A 191 22.86 -17.15 -9.72
C ALA A 191 22.54 -16.65 -11.13
N PRO A 192 21.55 -15.75 -11.31
CA PRO A 192 21.19 -15.24 -12.63
C PRO A 192 22.43 -14.64 -13.30
N VAL A 193 22.78 -15.16 -14.48
CA VAL A 193 23.91 -14.69 -15.27
C VAL A 193 23.57 -13.29 -15.77
N VAL A 194 24.12 -12.27 -15.12
CA VAL A 194 24.05 -10.89 -15.61
C VAL A 194 24.88 -10.83 -16.89
N SER A 195 24.19 -10.78 -18.04
CA SER A 195 24.83 -10.65 -19.35
C SER A 195 25.38 -9.24 -19.52
N THR A 196 26.65 -9.02 -19.16
CA THR A 196 27.36 -7.77 -19.42
C THR A 196 27.78 -7.70 -20.89
N SER A 197 26.94 -7.10 -21.74
CA SER A 197 27.27 -6.86 -23.16
C SER A 197 26.78 -5.50 -23.61
N SER A 198 27.59 -4.46 -23.40
CA SER A 198 27.98 -3.48 -24.43
C SER A 198 28.91 -2.45 -23.82
N THR A 199 30.19 -2.52 -24.19
CA THR A 199 31.22 -1.50 -23.95
C THR A 199 30.92 -0.27 -24.81
N PRO A 200 30.66 0.93 -24.25
CA PRO A 200 30.60 2.14 -25.06
C PRO A 200 32.01 2.65 -25.38
N THR A 201 32.29 2.79 -26.67
CA THR A 201 33.48 3.44 -27.23
C THR A 201 33.48 4.94 -26.93
N PRO A 202 34.60 5.55 -26.47
CA PRO A 202 34.65 6.98 -26.21
C PRO A 202 34.94 7.77 -27.50
N THR A 203 34.28 8.92 -27.70
CA THR A 203 34.71 9.91 -28.71
C THR A 203 34.55 11.34 -28.19
N ALA A 204 35.73 11.97 -28.07
CA ALA A 204 36.16 13.36 -28.17
C ALA A 204 35.27 14.55 -27.72
N THR A 205 35.74 15.20 -26.65
CA THR A 205 36.21 16.60 -26.53
C THR A 205 35.51 17.72 -27.33
N ALA A 206 35.00 18.71 -26.59
CA ALA A 206 35.15 20.11 -26.96
C ALA A 206 35.47 20.97 -25.72
N THR A 207 36.60 21.68 -25.83
CA THR A 207 37.14 22.69 -24.91
C THR A 207 36.29 23.96 -24.93
N ALA A 208 36.03 24.57 -23.77
CA ALA A 208 35.75 26.00 -23.67
C ALA A 208 36.35 26.60 -22.40
N THR A 209 37.03 27.72 -22.64
CA THR A 209 37.95 28.48 -21.80
C THR A 209 37.26 29.20 -20.64
N ALA A 210 38.01 29.32 -19.53
CA ALA A 210 37.64 30.01 -18.30
C ALA A 210 37.57 31.55 -18.43
N THR A 211 36.69 32.16 -17.62
CA THR A 211 36.89 33.52 -17.09
C THR A 211 36.44 33.52 -15.63
N GLY A 212 37.39 33.79 -14.72
CA GLY A 212 37.14 33.81 -13.28
C GLY A 212 36.52 35.11 -12.79
N THR A 213 35.95 35.11 -11.58
CA THR A 213 35.78 36.32 -10.76
C THR A 213 35.72 35.97 -9.26
N ALA A 214 36.62 36.65 -8.53
CA ALA A 214 36.75 37.00 -7.12
C ALA A 214 36.08 36.20 -5.99
N SER A 215 36.96 35.85 -5.05
CA SER A 215 36.76 35.46 -3.66
C SER A 215 36.11 36.55 -2.80
N SER A 216 35.23 36.17 -1.87
CA SER A 216 34.96 36.98 -0.67
C SER A 216 34.85 36.08 0.56
N THR A 217 35.83 36.24 1.44
CA THR A 217 35.94 35.65 2.77
C THR A 217 34.99 36.38 3.71
N THR A 218 34.04 35.68 4.31
CA THR A 218 33.28 36.17 5.46
C THR A 218 33.55 35.28 6.66
N SER A 219 34.09 35.89 7.71
CA SER A 219 34.34 35.29 9.01
C SER A 219 33.03 35.21 9.80
N THR A 220 32.61 34.00 10.18
CA THR A 220 31.50 33.78 11.11
C THR A 220 32.01 33.25 12.43
N SER A 221 31.59 33.94 13.49
CA SER A 221 31.83 33.66 14.91
C SER A 221 31.40 32.25 15.33
N PRO A 222 32.17 31.52 16.17
CA PRO A 222 31.78 30.18 16.62
C PRO A 222 30.61 30.24 17.63
N SER A 223 29.50 29.62 17.25
CA SER A 223 28.39 29.27 18.15
C SER A 223 28.78 28.07 19.02
N PRO A 224 28.42 28.02 20.33
CA PRO A 224 28.87 26.96 21.22
C PRO A 224 28.28 25.59 20.85
N THR A 225 29.17 24.67 20.49
CA THR A 225 28.87 23.25 20.29
C THR A 225 28.42 22.62 21.62
N PRO A 226 27.25 21.95 21.71
CA PRO A 226 26.86 21.23 22.91
C PRO A 226 27.82 20.06 23.15
N THR A 227 28.45 20.04 24.32
CA THR A 227 29.30 18.94 24.79
C THR A 227 28.45 17.68 25.00
N ALA A 228 28.54 16.74 24.07
CA ALA A 228 27.85 15.45 24.17
C ALA A 228 28.45 14.60 25.31
N THR A 229 27.59 14.12 26.20
CA THR A 229 27.91 13.09 27.20
C THR A 229 28.38 11.81 26.49
N PRO A 230 29.48 11.15 26.93
CA PRO A 230 30.00 9.97 26.27
C PRO A 230 28.96 8.84 26.31
N THR A 231 28.39 8.53 25.15
CA THR A 231 27.40 7.46 25.00
C THR A 231 28.14 6.14 24.81
N TYR A 232 27.79 5.13 25.62
CA TYR A 232 28.47 3.84 25.67
C TYR A 232 28.28 3.06 24.37
N ALA A 233 29.31 3.00 23.53
CA ALA A 233 29.28 2.17 22.34
C ALA A 233 29.47 0.68 22.71
N PHE A 234 28.62 -0.18 22.12
CA PHE A 234 28.69 -1.64 22.32
C PHE A 234 30.12 -2.16 22.11
N THR A 235 30.58 -2.99 23.04
CA THR A 235 31.86 -3.70 22.95
C THR A 235 31.59 -5.16 23.31
N PRO A 236 31.85 -6.13 22.42
CA PRO A 236 31.61 -7.53 22.71
C PRO A 236 32.43 -7.98 23.91
N SER A 237 31.88 -8.87 24.74
CA SER A 237 32.64 -9.43 25.86
C SER A 237 33.85 -10.22 25.32
N PRO A 238 34.94 -10.36 26.10
CA PRO A 238 36.09 -11.16 25.67
C PRO A 238 35.74 -12.59 25.26
N SER A 239 34.69 -13.18 25.85
CA SER A 239 34.17 -14.51 25.49
C SER A 239 33.39 -14.55 24.17
N GLN A 240 32.87 -13.40 23.72
CA GLN A 240 32.14 -13.25 22.46
C GLN A 240 33.06 -12.80 21.30
N ALA A 241 34.28 -12.34 21.59
CA ALA A 241 35.26 -12.00 20.56
C ALA A 241 35.85 -13.27 19.93
N GLY A 242 35.88 -13.29 18.60
CA GLY A 242 36.59 -14.28 17.79
C GLY A 242 37.93 -13.74 17.29
N ASN A 243 38.76 -14.63 16.75
CA ASN A 243 40.07 -14.28 16.18
C ASN A 243 39.97 -13.76 14.73
N HIS A 244 38.77 -13.77 14.15
CA HIS A 244 38.54 -13.24 12.80
C HIS A 244 38.59 -11.72 12.79
N VAL A 245 38.97 -11.17 11.64
CA VAL A 245 39.21 -9.73 11.43
C VAL A 245 38.37 -9.26 10.26
N LEU A 246 37.64 -8.16 10.47
CA LEU A 246 36.89 -7.47 9.42
C LEU A 246 37.79 -6.40 8.77
N GLY A 247 38.08 -6.55 7.48
CA GLY A 247 38.79 -5.56 6.65
C GLY A 247 37.83 -4.83 5.72
N GLY A 248 38.15 -3.58 5.36
CA GLY A 248 37.34 -2.76 4.45
C GLY A 248 37.59 -1.27 4.63
N THR A 249 36.94 -0.44 3.81
CA THR A 249 37.00 1.02 3.92
C THR A 249 36.35 1.50 5.22
N SER A 250 37.08 2.29 6.01
CA SER A 250 36.62 2.86 7.29
C SER A 250 37.31 4.21 7.59
N PRO A 251 36.57 5.28 7.93
CA PRO A 251 35.11 5.32 7.99
C PRO A 251 34.47 5.32 6.59
N LEU A 252 33.36 4.62 6.43
CA LEU A 252 32.44 4.81 5.31
C LEU A 252 31.37 5.83 5.74
N SER A 253 31.10 6.86 4.94
CA SER A 253 30.18 7.94 5.32
C SER A 253 28.94 8.01 4.44
N VAL A 254 27.80 8.34 5.04
CA VAL A 254 26.52 8.60 4.36
C VAL A 254 25.81 9.79 5.03
N LEU A 255 25.02 10.54 4.28
CA LEU A 255 24.12 11.55 4.86
C LEU A 255 22.96 10.87 5.58
N GLN A 256 22.38 11.53 6.58
CA GLN A 256 21.19 11.03 7.27
C GLN A 256 20.05 10.83 6.27
N ASN A 257 19.42 9.67 6.33
CA ASN A 257 18.42 9.17 5.38
C ASN A 257 18.95 8.93 3.96
N GLY A 258 20.27 8.98 3.74
CA GLY A 258 20.88 8.62 2.47
C GLY A 258 21.12 7.11 2.33
N THR A 259 21.31 6.64 1.12
CA THR A 259 21.72 5.26 0.81
C THR A 259 23.19 5.23 0.38
N THR A 260 23.94 4.20 0.78
CA THR A 260 25.30 3.96 0.27
C THR A 260 25.56 2.47 0.10
N THR A 261 26.42 2.11 -0.86
CA THR A 261 26.78 0.71 -1.10
C THR A 261 28.05 0.36 -0.32
N VAL A 262 27.96 -0.59 0.59
CA VAL A 262 29.12 -1.21 1.24
C VAL A 262 29.73 -2.18 0.25
N SER A 263 31.01 -2.00 -0.07
CA SER A 263 31.76 -2.87 -0.98
C SER A 263 33.18 -3.07 -0.46
N ASN A 264 33.85 -4.12 -0.95
CA ASN A 264 35.24 -4.45 -0.61
C ASN A 264 35.47 -4.79 0.88
N TYR A 265 34.43 -5.23 1.59
CA TYR A 265 34.58 -5.75 2.94
C TYR A 265 35.05 -7.20 2.87
N THR A 266 36.00 -7.57 3.73
CA THR A 266 36.54 -8.92 3.80
C THR A 266 36.57 -9.40 5.25
N VAL A 267 36.34 -10.69 5.47
CA VAL A 267 36.50 -11.32 6.79
C VAL A 267 37.63 -12.34 6.68
N THR A 268 38.69 -12.18 7.46
CA THR A 268 39.86 -13.07 7.46
C THR A 268 39.98 -13.82 8.79
N ASN A 269 40.83 -14.86 8.83
CA ASN A 269 41.03 -15.74 9.98
C ASN A 269 39.74 -16.43 10.44
N ILE A 270 38.91 -16.85 9.49
CA ILE A 270 37.67 -17.58 9.77
C ILE A 270 38.02 -19.02 10.20
N PRO A 271 37.54 -19.49 11.36
CA PRO A 271 37.71 -20.88 11.79
C PRO A 271 37.12 -21.88 10.79
N ASN A 272 37.81 -23.00 10.56
CA ASN A 272 37.41 -24.04 9.59
C ASN A 272 36.02 -24.64 9.82
N ASN A 273 35.48 -24.51 11.03
CA ASN A 273 34.17 -25.01 11.43
C ASN A 273 33.09 -23.91 11.46
N THR A 274 33.28 -22.82 10.71
CA THR A 274 32.28 -21.77 10.58
C THR A 274 31.24 -22.16 9.53
N ASP A 275 29.96 -22.10 9.88
CA ASP A 275 28.85 -22.42 8.98
C ASP A 275 28.40 -21.20 8.18
N ARG A 276 28.48 -20.01 8.80
CA ARG A 276 27.95 -18.75 8.26
C ARG A 276 28.77 -17.56 8.74
N ALA A 277 28.88 -16.53 7.91
CA ALA A 277 29.28 -15.21 8.36
C ALA A 277 28.24 -14.15 7.97
N SER A 278 28.11 -13.11 8.78
CA SER A 278 27.30 -11.92 8.52
C SER A 278 28.00 -10.65 9.00
N LEU A 279 27.48 -9.48 8.62
CA LEU A 279 27.90 -8.19 9.17
C LEU A 279 26.81 -7.61 10.07
N ARG A 280 27.19 -7.06 11.23
CA ARG A 280 26.27 -6.41 12.16
C ARG A 280 26.67 -4.97 12.41
N PHE A 281 25.72 -4.06 12.24
CA PHE A 281 25.86 -2.63 12.44
C PHE A 281 25.22 -2.28 13.79
N TYR A 282 26.02 -1.84 14.75
CA TYR A 282 25.53 -1.32 16.03
C TYR A 282 25.33 0.19 15.95
N SER A 283 24.14 0.64 16.39
CA SER A 283 23.81 2.05 16.53
C SER A 283 24.85 2.81 17.35
N PRO A 284 24.98 4.14 17.18
CA PRO A 284 25.95 4.95 17.92
C PRO A 284 25.79 4.84 19.45
N SER A 285 24.57 4.58 19.92
CA SER A 285 24.26 4.34 21.33
C SER A 285 24.46 2.89 21.79
N GLY A 286 24.66 1.95 20.86
CA GLY A 286 24.70 0.51 21.13
C GLY A 286 23.34 -0.11 21.50
N ALA A 287 22.25 0.65 21.47
CA ALA A 287 20.93 0.20 21.96
C ALA A 287 20.25 -0.81 21.01
N PHE A 288 20.54 -0.74 19.72
CA PHE A 288 20.02 -1.64 18.69
C PHE A 288 21.06 -1.91 17.60
N PHE A 289 20.79 -2.93 16.79
CA PHE A 289 21.65 -3.34 15.68
C PHE A 289 20.85 -3.76 14.44
N VAL A 290 21.51 -3.75 13.28
CA VAL A 290 20.99 -4.25 11.99
C VAL A 290 21.99 -5.27 11.43
N ASP A 291 21.49 -6.41 10.97
CA ASP A 291 22.31 -7.46 10.33
C ASP A 291 22.20 -7.40 8.81
N TYR A 292 23.34 -7.52 8.13
CA TYR A 292 23.45 -7.56 6.68
C TYR A 292 24.26 -8.76 6.20
N ALA A 293 24.03 -9.11 4.93
CA ALA A 293 24.86 -10.01 4.12
C ALA A 293 25.25 -11.29 4.85
N ALA A 294 24.35 -12.25 4.88
CA ALA A 294 24.62 -13.59 5.36
C ALA A 294 25.13 -14.48 4.24
N GLN A 295 26.29 -15.10 4.43
CA GLN A 295 26.80 -16.09 3.47
C GLN A 295 27.09 -17.41 4.16
N ALA A 296 26.63 -18.50 3.53
CA ALA A 296 27.09 -19.83 3.87
C ALA A 296 28.55 -19.97 3.46
N LEU A 297 29.38 -20.45 4.39
CA LEU A 297 30.80 -20.66 4.14
C LEU A 297 31.05 -22.12 3.76
N GLN A 298 31.94 -22.35 2.80
CA GLN A 298 32.45 -23.70 2.57
C GLN A 298 33.35 -24.10 3.73
N LYS A 299 33.23 -25.34 4.22
CA LYS A 299 34.08 -25.84 5.31
C LYS A 299 35.56 -25.71 4.92
N GLY A 300 36.36 -25.09 5.79
CA GLY A 300 37.78 -24.80 5.54
C GLY A 300 38.07 -23.49 4.81
N GLN A 301 37.05 -22.68 4.48
CA GLN A 301 37.24 -21.37 3.87
C GLN A 301 37.73 -20.35 4.93
N GLY A 302 39.02 -20.02 4.89
CA GLY A 302 39.66 -19.11 5.86
C GLY A 302 39.42 -17.61 5.62
N TYR A 303 38.79 -17.24 4.50
CA TYR A 303 38.49 -15.85 4.14
C TYR A 303 37.12 -15.72 3.44
N LEU A 304 36.46 -14.58 3.62
CA LEU A 304 35.21 -14.23 2.95
C LEU A 304 35.33 -12.86 2.29
N ASN A 305 35.00 -12.77 1.01
CA ASN A 305 34.76 -11.50 0.35
C ASN A 305 33.27 -11.20 0.46
N VAL A 306 32.90 -10.20 1.26
CA VAL A 306 31.49 -9.82 1.44
C VAL A 306 31.01 -9.16 0.14
N PRO A 307 29.93 -9.67 -0.49
CA PRO A 307 29.37 -9.05 -1.69
C PRO A 307 29.00 -7.60 -1.42
N ALA A 308 28.98 -6.79 -2.48
CA ALA A 308 28.47 -5.44 -2.33
C ALA A 308 26.98 -5.48 -1.96
N PHE A 309 26.59 -4.73 -0.93
CA PHE A 309 25.19 -4.58 -0.53
C PHE A 309 24.89 -3.14 -0.14
N PRO A 310 23.65 -2.68 -0.37
CA PRO A 310 23.22 -1.35 0.03
C PRO A 310 22.93 -1.28 1.53
N VAL A 311 23.32 -0.16 2.14
CA VAL A 311 22.91 0.26 3.49
C VAL A 311 22.00 1.47 3.35
N SER A 312 20.79 1.35 3.90
CA SER A 312 19.68 2.30 3.74
C SER A 312 19.32 2.98 5.07
N THR A 313 18.13 3.59 5.16
CA THR A 313 17.66 4.36 6.32
C THR A 313 17.54 3.55 7.61
N GLU A 314 17.53 2.21 7.56
CA GLU A 314 17.57 1.36 8.75
C GLU A 314 18.85 1.60 9.59
N VAL A 315 19.94 2.04 8.95
CA VAL A 315 21.17 2.53 9.60
C VAL A 315 21.26 4.05 9.47
N SER A 316 21.03 4.61 8.27
CA SER A 316 21.26 6.04 8.00
C SER A 316 20.21 6.98 8.62
N ALA A 317 19.10 6.50 9.19
CA ALA A 317 18.17 7.36 9.91
C ALA A 317 18.72 7.88 11.24
N THR A 318 19.69 7.19 11.84
CA THR A 318 20.29 7.57 13.14
C THR A 318 21.69 8.16 12.92
N PRO A 319 21.87 9.48 13.08
CA PRO A 319 23.18 10.12 12.95
C PRO A 319 24.19 9.63 13.99
N GLY A 320 25.45 9.56 13.59
CA GLY A 320 26.57 9.19 14.45
C GLY A 320 27.45 8.09 13.84
N ASP A 321 28.43 7.64 14.65
CA ASP A 321 29.37 6.60 14.26
C ASP A 321 28.83 5.23 14.67
N TRP A 322 28.39 4.46 13.68
CA TRP A 322 27.99 3.08 13.84
C TRP A 322 29.21 2.16 13.83
N ARG A 323 29.18 1.12 14.67
CA ARG A 323 30.24 0.10 14.71
C ARG A 323 29.81 -1.13 13.92
N VAL A 324 30.61 -1.51 12.94
CA VAL A 324 30.37 -2.69 12.09
C VAL A 324 31.28 -3.82 12.53
N TYR A 325 30.69 -4.95 12.92
CA TYR A 325 31.40 -6.18 13.27
C TYR A 325 31.09 -7.28 12.27
N ALA A 326 32.05 -8.15 12.01
CA ALA A 326 31.77 -9.43 11.34
C ALA A 326 31.35 -10.46 12.39
N LEU A 327 30.25 -11.16 12.14
CA LEU A 327 29.77 -12.25 12.96
C LEU A 327 30.09 -13.55 12.23
N ILE A 328 30.72 -14.49 12.93
CA ILE A 328 30.83 -15.87 12.47
C ILE A 328 29.97 -16.75 13.37
N GLN A 329 29.30 -17.73 12.79
CA GLN A 329 28.46 -18.68 13.51
C GLN A 329 28.99 -20.09 13.29
N ASN A 330 29.15 -20.82 14.38
CA ASN A 330 29.55 -22.23 14.40
C ASN A 330 28.68 -22.95 15.43
N ASN A 331 27.89 -23.93 15.00
CA ASN A 331 27.02 -24.70 15.89
C ASN A 331 26.16 -23.81 16.82
N SER A 332 25.56 -22.76 16.26
CA SER A 332 24.76 -21.76 16.99
C SER A 332 25.51 -20.84 17.96
N VAL A 333 26.83 -20.96 18.08
CA VAL A 333 27.66 -20.00 18.82
C VAL A 333 28.09 -18.88 17.86
N VAL A 334 27.71 -17.65 18.18
CA VAL A 334 28.07 -16.44 17.44
C VAL A 334 29.31 -15.79 18.06
N ARG A 335 30.29 -15.44 17.24
CA ARG A 335 31.47 -14.67 17.65
C ARG A 335 31.64 -13.41 16.81
N TYR A 336 31.97 -12.30 17.45
CA TYR A 336 32.24 -11.01 16.81
C TYR A 336 33.70 -10.91 16.37
N SER A 337 33.98 -10.15 15.33
CA SER A 337 35.36 -9.88 14.91
C SER A 337 36.13 -9.21 16.03
N SER A 338 37.43 -9.51 16.08
CA SER A 338 38.38 -8.89 17.02
C SER A 338 38.48 -7.37 16.86
N ASN A 339 38.08 -6.84 15.71
CA ASN A 339 37.99 -5.41 15.41
C ASN A 339 36.59 -5.01 14.92
N TYR A 340 36.40 -3.72 14.71
CA TYR A 340 35.23 -3.16 14.04
C TYR A 340 35.67 -2.13 13.00
N LEU A 341 34.77 -1.87 12.04
CA LEU A 341 34.87 -0.73 11.13
C LEU A 341 33.84 0.34 11.53
N THR A 342 34.07 1.59 11.14
CA THR A 342 33.16 2.70 11.43
C THR A 342 32.32 3.03 10.21
N PHE A 343 31.01 3.10 10.39
CA PHE A 343 30.06 3.62 9.42
C PHE A 343 29.45 4.93 9.95
N ARG A 344 29.78 6.05 9.32
CA ARG A 344 29.43 7.39 9.80
C ARG A 344 28.18 7.92 9.10
N VAL A 345 27.15 8.21 9.88
CA VAL A 345 25.93 8.89 9.41
C VAL A 345 26.02 10.35 9.80
N THR A 346 26.21 11.24 8.80
CA THR A 346 26.25 12.69 9.04
C THR A 346 24.86 13.27 9.02
N ALA A 347 24.44 13.90 10.12
CA ALA A 347 23.15 14.59 10.20
C ALA A 347 22.99 15.58 9.05
N THR A 348 21.84 15.57 8.39
CA THR A 348 21.51 16.58 7.39
C THR A 348 21.37 17.91 8.14
N PRO A 349 22.14 18.95 7.79
CA PRO A 349 22.04 20.23 8.48
C PRO A 349 20.61 20.72 8.37
N ALA A 350 19.98 21.00 9.51
CA ALA A 350 18.65 21.56 9.53
C ALA A 350 18.65 22.83 8.66
N PRO A 351 17.67 23.03 7.76
CA PRO A 351 17.60 24.24 6.95
C PRO A 351 17.67 25.43 7.92
N SER A 352 18.68 26.28 7.74
CA SER A 352 18.82 27.48 8.55
C SER A 352 17.55 28.28 8.35
N SER A 353 16.76 28.45 9.41
CA SER A 353 15.58 29.30 9.35
C SER A 353 16.06 30.73 9.10
N SER A 354 16.00 31.18 7.85
CA SER A 354 16.13 32.59 7.54
C SER A 354 14.99 33.31 8.27
N ALA A 355 15.36 34.29 9.11
CA ALA A 355 14.40 35.10 9.84
C ALA A 355 13.38 35.70 8.85
N PRO A 356 12.07 35.66 9.14
CA PRO A 356 11.06 36.15 8.21
C PRO A 356 11.25 37.66 8.01
N ALA A 357 11.42 38.08 6.76
CA ALA A 357 11.22 39.47 6.38
C ALA A 357 9.74 39.82 6.63
N THR A 358 9.50 40.79 7.48
CA THR A 358 8.19 41.37 7.76
C THR A 358 7.57 41.96 6.49
N SER A 359 6.48 41.38 5.97
CA SER A 359 5.49 42.12 5.17
C SER A 359 4.17 41.34 4.95
N ALA A 360 3.07 41.98 5.37
CA ALA A 360 1.68 41.92 4.90
C ALA A 360 0.83 40.61 4.93
N ALA A 361 -0.23 40.70 5.75
CA ALA A 361 -1.64 40.24 5.63
C ALA A 361 -2.01 38.75 5.47
N PRO A 362 -3.05 38.25 6.20
CA PRO A 362 -3.34 36.82 6.30
C PRO A 362 -4.32 36.35 5.23
N THR A 363 -4.04 35.18 4.65
CA THR A 363 -5.06 34.37 3.97
C THR A 363 -5.15 33.02 4.66
N SER A 364 -6.35 32.67 5.10
CA SER A 364 -6.72 31.46 5.84
C SER A 364 -6.37 30.19 5.05
N ALA A 365 -5.58 29.30 5.65
CA ALA A 365 -5.31 27.96 5.16
C ALA A 365 -5.87 26.90 6.12
N ALA A 366 -6.43 25.85 5.53
CA ALA A 366 -7.11 24.71 6.14
C ALA A 366 -6.20 23.84 7.01
N PRO A 367 -6.77 23.05 7.96
CA PRO A 367 -5.98 22.25 8.89
C PRO A 367 -5.32 21.04 8.23
N THR A 368 -4.01 20.90 8.48
CA THR A 368 -3.16 19.78 8.09
C THR A 368 -3.55 18.51 8.86
N ALA A 369 -3.81 17.42 8.13
CA ALA A 369 -4.11 16.11 8.69
C ALA A 369 -2.90 15.51 9.45
N ALA A 370 -3.19 14.74 10.49
CA ALA A 370 -2.21 14.10 11.37
C ALA A 370 -1.35 13.06 10.62
N SER A 371 -0.04 13.13 10.86
CA SER A 371 0.98 12.24 10.30
C SER A 371 0.91 10.85 10.95
N SER A 372 0.69 9.82 10.15
CA SER A 372 0.86 8.41 10.54
C SER A 372 2.35 8.07 10.70
N SER A 373 2.68 7.24 11.68
CA SER A 373 4.06 6.85 12.01
C SER A 373 4.86 6.39 10.80
N ALA A 374 6.02 7.01 10.59
CA ALA A 374 6.98 6.64 9.55
C ALA A 374 7.49 5.21 9.77
N SER A 375 7.20 4.30 8.83
CA SER A 375 8.08 3.16 8.57
C SER A 375 9.27 3.67 7.74
N PRO A 376 10.50 3.23 8.04
CA PRO A 376 11.69 3.64 7.32
C PRO A 376 11.97 2.68 6.14
N THR A 377 12.51 3.20 5.02
CA THR A 377 13.55 2.69 4.11
C THR A 377 13.38 2.77 2.58
N ASP A 378 14.17 3.66 1.96
CA ASP A 378 14.76 3.53 0.62
C ASP A 378 15.79 2.37 0.56
N ILE A 379 15.35 1.11 0.66
CA ILE A 379 16.18 -0.07 0.33
C ILE A 379 16.22 -0.23 -1.19
N PRO A 380 17.29 -0.76 -1.81
CA PRO A 380 17.20 -1.46 -3.10
C PRO A 380 16.35 -2.74 -2.97
N VAL A 381 15.05 -2.54 -2.81
CA VAL A 381 13.94 -3.24 -3.44
C VAL A 381 14.31 -4.59 -4.08
N GLY A 382 14.62 -5.58 -3.24
CA GLY A 382 14.92 -6.93 -3.66
C GLY A 382 15.40 -7.76 -2.47
N CYS A 383 14.93 -9.00 -2.38
CA CYS A 383 15.39 -9.98 -1.39
C CYS A 383 16.81 -10.49 -1.69
N VAL A 384 17.77 -9.58 -1.85
CA VAL A 384 19.12 -9.92 -2.28
C VAL A 384 19.91 -10.42 -1.08
N GLY A 385 20.20 -11.73 -1.04
CA GLY A 385 21.08 -12.33 -0.02
C GLY A 385 20.54 -13.54 0.74
N GLN A 386 19.38 -14.08 0.36
CA GLN A 386 18.93 -15.39 0.85
C GLN A 386 19.09 -16.41 -0.29
N ASP A 387 20.13 -17.25 -0.22
CA ASP A 387 20.46 -18.26 -1.25
C ASP A 387 19.41 -19.39 -1.40
N ARG A 388 18.26 -19.29 -0.72
CA ARG A 388 17.15 -20.25 -0.76
C ARG A 388 15.84 -19.48 -0.69
N GLY A 389 15.00 -19.61 -1.73
CA GLY A 389 13.60 -19.15 -1.81
C GLY A 389 13.24 -17.91 -0.97
N ASN A 390 13.08 -16.76 -1.62
CA ASN A 390 12.88 -15.47 -0.96
C ASN A 390 11.55 -15.33 -0.19
N PHE A 391 10.60 -16.26 -0.39
CA PHE A 391 9.35 -16.33 0.35
C PHE A 391 8.89 -17.77 0.54
N GLY A 392 8.30 -18.07 1.69
CA GLY A 392 7.93 -19.42 2.09
C GLY A 392 6.47 -19.76 1.79
N GLN A 393 6.15 -21.05 1.80
CA GLN A 393 4.80 -21.56 1.67
C GLN A 393 4.07 -21.47 3.02
N LEU A 394 2.81 -21.06 3.02
CA LEU A 394 1.94 -21.08 4.19
C LEU A 394 1.14 -22.39 4.22
N ASP A 395 1.18 -23.11 5.34
CA ASP A 395 0.33 -24.29 5.55
C ASP A 395 -1.05 -23.91 6.13
N SER A 396 -1.80 -23.11 5.38
CA SER A 396 -3.08 -22.56 5.85
C SER A 396 -4.19 -23.62 5.81
N PRO A 397 -4.87 -23.97 6.92
CA PRO A 397 -6.00 -24.90 6.97
C PRO A 397 -7.19 -24.42 6.11
N ARG A 398 -8.00 -25.36 5.64
CA ARG A 398 -9.29 -25.08 4.98
C ARG A 398 -10.47 -25.71 5.73
N ALA A 399 -11.64 -25.10 5.64
CA ALA A 399 -12.87 -25.47 6.35
C ALA A 399 -13.36 -26.86 5.99
N ASP A 400 -13.05 -27.30 4.78
CA ASP A 400 -13.45 -28.60 4.28
C ASP A 400 -12.55 -29.77 4.70
N GLY A 401 -11.49 -29.52 5.48
CA GLY A 401 -10.59 -30.57 5.98
C GLY A 401 -9.76 -31.25 4.89
N SER A 402 -9.53 -30.58 3.76
CA SER A 402 -8.71 -31.11 2.67
C SER A 402 -7.28 -31.50 3.11
N SER A 403 -6.73 -32.55 2.49
CA SER A 403 -5.35 -33.00 2.74
C SER A 403 -4.35 -31.89 2.42
N THR A 404 -3.17 -31.89 3.05
CA THR A 404 -2.18 -30.80 2.92
C THR A 404 -1.87 -30.41 1.46
N GLN A 405 -1.63 -31.40 0.60
CA GLN A 405 -1.33 -31.15 -0.82
C GLN A 405 -2.52 -30.51 -1.57
N ARG A 406 -3.71 -31.08 -1.40
CA ARG A 406 -4.95 -30.56 -2.02
C ARG A 406 -5.30 -29.18 -1.49
N ARG A 407 -5.06 -28.96 -0.20
CA ARG A 407 -5.29 -27.71 0.50
C ARG A 407 -4.43 -26.59 -0.07
N LEU A 408 -3.14 -26.86 -0.29
CA LEU A 408 -2.26 -25.88 -0.92
C LEU A 408 -2.76 -25.51 -2.32
N ALA A 409 -3.00 -26.50 -3.18
CA ALA A 409 -3.50 -26.27 -4.54
C ALA A 409 -4.80 -25.45 -4.53
N ARG A 410 -5.72 -25.73 -3.61
CA ARG A 410 -6.98 -24.98 -3.44
C ARG A 410 -6.79 -23.57 -2.90
N ASN A 411 -5.91 -23.39 -1.93
CA ASN A 411 -5.58 -22.05 -1.42
C ASN A 411 -4.90 -21.19 -2.50
N ILE A 412 -4.09 -21.80 -3.37
CA ILE A 412 -3.54 -21.10 -4.52
C ILE A 412 -4.65 -20.78 -5.52
N ALA A 413 -5.45 -21.77 -5.94
CA ALA A 413 -6.50 -21.57 -6.93
C ALA A 413 -7.57 -20.58 -6.43
N GLY A 414 -8.27 -20.91 -5.35
CA GLY A 414 -9.38 -20.14 -4.80
C GLY A 414 -9.00 -18.98 -3.88
N GLY A 415 -7.76 -18.93 -3.39
CA GLY A 415 -7.39 -18.11 -2.24
C GLY A 415 -7.63 -18.83 -0.91
N ILE A 416 -7.16 -18.25 0.19
CA ILE A 416 -7.38 -18.77 1.55
C ILE A 416 -8.89 -18.65 1.88
N ASP A 417 -9.48 -19.57 2.63
CA ASP A 417 -10.95 -19.57 2.88
C ASP A 417 -11.37 -18.85 4.18
N HIS A 418 -10.40 -18.48 5.00
CA HIS A 418 -10.57 -17.67 6.21
C HIS A 418 -9.76 -16.37 6.12
N GLN A 419 -10.00 -15.46 7.05
CA GLN A 419 -9.37 -14.14 7.04
C GLN A 419 -8.03 -14.18 7.76
N LEU A 420 -6.99 -13.65 7.12
CA LEU A 420 -5.73 -13.30 7.78
C LEU A 420 -5.72 -11.81 8.12
N ALA A 421 -5.06 -11.43 9.22
CA ALA A 421 -4.90 -10.04 9.68
C ALA A 421 -3.51 -9.80 10.27
N PRO A 422 -2.99 -8.56 10.29
CA PRO A 422 -1.75 -8.27 11.00
C PRO A 422 -1.92 -8.46 12.51
N PHE A 423 -0.88 -8.95 13.16
CA PHE A 423 -0.75 -8.96 14.60
C PHE A 423 -0.36 -7.57 15.09
N VAL A 424 -1.18 -6.99 15.98
CA VAL A 424 -0.90 -5.68 16.58
C VAL A 424 -0.17 -5.90 17.90
N PHE A 425 1.13 -5.62 17.91
CA PHE A 425 1.92 -5.61 19.14
C PHE A 425 1.47 -4.46 20.04
N ALA A 426 1.31 -4.72 21.35
CA ALA A 426 1.05 -3.65 22.31
C ALA A 426 2.21 -2.64 22.30
N PRO A 427 1.98 -1.33 22.51
CA PRO A 427 3.05 -0.32 22.47
C PRO A 427 4.23 -0.61 23.42
N SER A 428 3.98 -1.31 24.52
CA SER A 428 4.99 -1.72 25.50
C SER A 428 5.70 -3.04 25.16
N GLN A 429 5.25 -3.75 24.12
CA GLN A 429 5.76 -5.06 23.74
C GLN A 429 6.75 -4.93 22.60
N THR A 430 7.97 -5.42 22.79
CA THR A 430 8.95 -5.54 21.70
C THR A 430 8.43 -6.53 20.65
N PRO A 431 8.42 -6.19 19.35
CA PRO A 431 8.05 -7.11 18.29
C PRO A 431 8.84 -8.42 18.37
N SER A 432 8.12 -9.54 18.41
CA SER A 432 8.68 -10.90 18.46
C SER A 432 8.51 -11.57 17.12
N LYS A 433 9.49 -12.38 16.70
CA LYS A 433 9.41 -13.19 15.47
C LYS A 433 8.52 -14.44 15.62
N ASP A 434 8.17 -14.79 16.86
CA ASP A 434 7.37 -15.95 17.19
C ASP A 434 6.13 -15.51 17.99
N CYS A 435 4.96 -15.95 17.55
CA CYS A 435 3.69 -15.84 18.25
C CYS A 435 3.58 -16.84 19.41
N GLY A 436 4.53 -17.76 19.52
CA GLY A 436 4.53 -18.85 20.49
C GLY A 436 4.11 -20.18 19.88
N THR A 437 4.06 -21.19 20.73
CA THR A 437 3.68 -22.56 20.36
C THR A 437 2.63 -23.09 21.33
N THR A 438 1.98 -24.19 20.97
CA THR A 438 1.09 -24.91 21.88
C THR A 438 1.76 -25.34 23.19
N GLN A 439 3.10 -25.50 23.20
CA GLN A 439 3.87 -25.89 24.38
C GLN A 439 4.25 -24.70 25.27
N HIS A 440 4.54 -23.54 24.69
CA HIS A 440 5.02 -22.35 25.42
C HIS A 440 3.95 -21.27 25.64
N GLY A 441 2.72 -21.51 25.17
CA GLY A 441 1.66 -20.52 25.13
C GLY A 441 1.85 -19.56 23.97
N PHE A 442 0.75 -18.91 23.58
CA PHE A 442 0.74 -17.89 22.54
C PHE A 442 0.86 -16.50 23.16
N LEU A 443 1.37 -15.54 22.38
CA LEU A 443 1.31 -14.12 22.72
C LEU A 443 -0.14 -13.70 22.98
N ALA A 444 -0.35 -12.73 23.88
CA ALA A 444 -1.68 -12.20 24.12
C ALA A 444 -2.28 -11.63 22.82
N GLY A 445 -3.46 -12.10 22.43
CA GLY A 445 -4.13 -11.71 21.19
C GLY A 445 -3.70 -12.49 19.95
N ALA A 446 -2.76 -13.43 20.06
CA ALA A 446 -2.35 -14.27 18.92
C ALA A 446 -3.44 -15.28 18.59
N GLN A 447 -3.74 -15.37 17.30
CA GLN A 447 -4.73 -16.24 16.69
C GLN A 447 -4.02 -17.12 15.66
N PRO A 448 -3.57 -18.33 16.06
CA PRO A 448 -2.79 -19.20 15.19
C PRO A 448 -3.63 -19.71 14.01
N ASP A 449 -3.01 -19.74 12.84
CA ASP A 449 -3.58 -20.26 11.60
C ASP A 449 -3.59 -21.81 11.57
N ILE A 450 -4.36 -22.41 12.49
CA ILE A 450 -4.54 -23.87 12.63
C ILE A 450 -5.99 -24.32 12.56
N VAL A 451 -6.90 -23.35 12.62
CA VAL A 451 -8.34 -23.57 12.66
C VAL A 451 -8.94 -22.86 11.48
N SER A 452 -9.63 -23.65 10.66
CA SER A 452 -10.34 -23.19 9.48
C SER A 452 -11.63 -22.43 9.79
N SER A 453 -11.95 -22.20 11.07
CA SER A 453 -13.13 -21.40 11.41
C SER A 453 -12.92 -19.97 10.93
N SER A 454 -13.88 -19.46 10.18
CA SER A 454 -14.03 -18.03 9.99
C SER A 454 -14.47 -17.47 11.34
N ASP A 455 -13.63 -16.65 11.95
CA ASP A 455 -13.83 -15.89 13.19
C ASP A 455 -13.10 -16.46 14.43
N PRO A 456 -12.18 -15.68 15.07
CA PRO A 456 -11.61 -14.39 14.62
C PRO A 456 -10.59 -14.54 13.46
N PRO A 457 -10.18 -13.44 12.79
CA PRO A 457 -9.09 -13.46 11.82
C PRO A 457 -7.81 -14.05 12.43
N ARG A 458 -7.05 -14.80 11.62
CA ARG A 458 -5.76 -15.38 12.02
C ARG A 458 -4.66 -14.36 11.81
N ASN A 459 -3.81 -14.17 12.80
CA ASN A 459 -2.74 -13.17 12.76
C ASN A 459 -1.34 -13.76 12.99
N CYS A 460 -1.28 -15.09 13.07
CA CYS A 460 -0.08 -15.85 13.34
C CYS A 460 -0.07 -17.07 12.41
N ILE A 461 0.93 -17.18 11.55
CA ILE A 461 0.96 -18.16 10.44
C ILE A 461 2.10 -19.16 10.57
N VAL A 462 1.96 -20.37 10.02
CA VAL A 462 3.04 -21.36 9.95
C VAL A 462 3.57 -21.44 8.53
N GLY A 463 4.85 -21.15 8.40
CA GLY A 463 5.57 -21.22 7.13
C GLY A 463 6.41 -22.49 6.98
N ASP A 464 6.38 -23.09 5.80
CA ASP A 464 7.44 -23.97 5.33
C ASP A 464 8.35 -23.19 4.36
N THR A 465 9.66 -23.46 4.41
CA THR A 465 10.63 -22.96 3.42
C THR A 465 10.60 -23.76 2.12
N GLY A 466 10.04 -24.97 2.13
CA GLY A 466 9.83 -25.78 0.93
C GLY A 466 8.54 -25.38 0.22
N ASN A 467 8.57 -25.40 -1.11
CA ASN A 467 7.39 -25.24 -1.93
C ASN A 467 7.04 -26.57 -2.62
N ASP A 468 5.78 -27.00 -2.52
CA ASP A 468 5.27 -28.19 -3.20
C ASP A 468 4.99 -27.87 -4.68
N GLY A 469 5.98 -28.13 -5.54
CA GLY A 469 5.92 -27.85 -6.98
C GLY A 469 4.72 -28.46 -7.70
N PRO A 470 4.34 -29.73 -7.46
CA PRO A 470 3.11 -30.32 -7.97
C PRO A 470 1.83 -29.60 -7.51
N ALA A 471 1.67 -29.32 -6.22
CA ALA A 471 0.49 -28.59 -5.74
C ALA A 471 0.44 -27.14 -6.26
N LEU A 472 1.60 -26.54 -6.53
CA LEU A 472 1.70 -25.26 -7.22
C LEU A 472 1.24 -25.33 -8.67
N TYR A 473 1.64 -26.39 -9.40
CA TYR A 473 1.18 -26.64 -10.76
C TYR A 473 -0.34 -26.75 -10.80
N ASP A 474 -0.91 -27.53 -9.89
CA ASP A 474 -2.36 -27.71 -9.79
C ASP A 474 -3.06 -26.39 -9.43
N GLY A 475 -2.62 -25.71 -8.39
CA GLY A 475 -3.24 -24.47 -7.93
C GLY A 475 -3.14 -23.31 -8.92
N LEU A 476 -2.02 -23.17 -9.63
CA LEU A 476 -1.79 -22.06 -10.57
C LEU A 476 -2.41 -22.33 -11.95
N LEU A 477 -2.31 -23.56 -12.46
CA LEU A 477 -2.57 -23.87 -13.87
C LEU A 477 -3.83 -24.71 -14.07
N THR A 478 -3.82 -25.98 -13.64
CA THR A 478 -4.88 -26.95 -14.00
C THR A 478 -6.14 -26.80 -13.15
N GLY A 479 -6.02 -26.25 -11.96
CA GLY A 479 -7.09 -26.17 -10.97
C GLY A 479 -7.03 -27.28 -9.95
N ALA A 480 -7.95 -27.23 -8.99
CA ALA A 480 -8.06 -28.22 -7.92
C ALA A 480 -9.28 -29.14 -8.12
N ASP A 481 -9.27 -30.30 -7.46
CA ASP A 481 -10.19 -31.45 -7.61
C ASP A 481 -11.71 -31.16 -7.54
N ASN A 482 -12.14 -29.93 -7.21
CA ASN A 482 -13.55 -29.51 -7.11
C ASN A 482 -14.04 -28.68 -8.30
N GLY A 483 -13.34 -28.73 -9.44
CA GLY A 483 -13.65 -27.90 -10.61
C GLY A 483 -13.28 -26.41 -10.42
N GLU A 484 -12.55 -26.07 -9.35
CA GLU A 484 -11.97 -24.75 -9.18
C GLU A 484 -10.85 -24.59 -10.21
N ALA A 485 -11.08 -23.75 -11.23
CA ALA A 485 -10.06 -23.44 -12.22
C ALA A 485 -8.80 -22.88 -11.55
N GLY A 486 -7.62 -23.25 -12.09
CA GLY A 486 -6.33 -22.76 -11.60
C GLY A 486 -6.29 -21.25 -11.58
N ARG A 487 -5.53 -20.66 -10.65
CA ARG A 487 -5.52 -19.21 -10.43
C ARG A 487 -5.31 -18.43 -11.73
N LEU A 488 -4.36 -18.86 -12.54
CA LEU A 488 -3.97 -18.19 -13.79
C LEU A 488 -4.86 -18.55 -14.97
N ALA A 489 -5.86 -19.43 -14.82
CA ALA A 489 -6.72 -19.84 -15.92
C ALA A 489 -7.44 -18.63 -16.55
N ALA A 490 -7.50 -18.60 -17.88
CA ALA A 490 -8.15 -17.52 -18.63
C ALA A 490 -9.66 -17.41 -18.33
N SER A 491 -10.30 -18.47 -17.83
CA SER A 491 -11.67 -18.47 -17.34
C SER A 491 -11.88 -17.57 -16.11
N ARG A 492 -10.81 -17.26 -15.35
CA ARG A 492 -10.83 -16.30 -14.24
C ARG A 492 -10.51 -14.86 -14.67
N GLY A 493 -10.06 -14.68 -15.91
CA GLY A 493 -9.74 -13.38 -16.48
C GLY A 493 -8.80 -13.50 -17.67
N THR A 494 -9.26 -13.08 -18.85
CA THR A 494 -8.43 -13.08 -20.06
C THR A 494 -7.33 -12.03 -19.99
N THR A 495 -6.23 -12.24 -20.71
CA THR A 495 -5.19 -11.24 -20.93
C THR A 495 -5.81 -9.94 -21.46
N ARG A 496 -5.54 -8.83 -20.78
CA ARG A 496 -5.92 -7.47 -21.13
C ARG A 496 -4.75 -6.65 -21.66
N CYS A 497 -3.52 -7.08 -21.40
CA CYS A 497 -2.35 -6.38 -21.89
C CYS A 497 -2.37 -6.29 -23.43
N ALA A 498 -2.29 -5.06 -23.96
CA ALA A 498 -2.26 -4.81 -25.39
C ALA A 498 -1.07 -5.53 -26.06
N GLY A 499 -1.33 -6.20 -27.18
CA GLY A 499 -0.31 -6.97 -27.91
C GLY A 499 0.04 -8.34 -27.29
N ARG A 500 -0.61 -8.74 -26.20
CA ARG A 500 -0.45 -10.07 -25.61
C ARG A 500 -1.77 -10.84 -25.70
N SER A 501 -1.68 -12.16 -25.84
CA SER A 501 -2.81 -13.10 -25.79
C SER A 501 -2.65 -14.05 -24.61
N ASN A 502 -3.72 -14.77 -24.26
CA ASN A 502 -3.60 -15.93 -23.37
C ASN A 502 -2.55 -16.91 -23.92
N VAL A 503 -1.87 -17.63 -23.03
CA VAL A 503 -0.87 -18.66 -23.38
C VAL A 503 -1.43 -20.02 -23.01
N THR A 504 -1.15 -21.05 -23.81
CA THR A 504 -1.56 -22.43 -23.47
C THR A 504 -0.39 -23.19 -22.87
N ILE A 505 -0.61 -23.78 -21.70
CA ILE A 505 0.35 -24.61 -20.98
C ILE A 505 -0.35 -25.89 -20.56
N GLY A 506 0.17 -27.05 -20.94
CA GLY A 506 -0.44 -28.34 -20.57
C GLY A 506 -1.89 -28.48 -21.04
N GLY A 507 -2.26 -27.84 -22.16
CA GLY A 507 -3.64 -27.80 -22.65
C GLY A 507 -4.56 -26.78 -21.97
N VAL A 508 -4.09 -26.08 -20.93
CA VAL A 508 -4.86 -25.05 -20.22
C VAL A 508 -4.51 -23.67 -20.75
N SER A 509 -5.53 -22.88 -21.12
CA SER A 509 -5.37 -21.48 -21.48
C SER A 509 -5.24 -20.63 -20.21
N ILE A 510 -4.12 -19.93 -20.07
CA ILE A 510 -3.82 -19.07 -18.92
C ILE A 510 -3.67 -17.60 -19.34
N ASN A 511 -4.05 -16.72 -18.42
CA ASN A 511 -3.82 -15.29 -18.49
C ASN A 511 -2.32 -15.00 -18.62
N ASN A 512 -1.96 -14.03 -19.45
CA ASN A 512 -0.59 -13.61 -19.73
C ASN A 512 -0.41 -12.10 -19.58
N ASP A 513 -1.16 -11.48 -18.67
CA ASP A 513 -0.93 -10.09 -18.29
C ASP A 513 0.44 -9.91 -17.64
N VAL A 514 1.09 -8.78 -17.89
CA VAL A 514 2.31 -8.38 -17.20
C VAL A 514 2.03 -7.05 -16.49
N LEU A 515 2.72 -6.78 -15.39
CA LEU A 515 2.43 -5.63 -14.53
C LEU A 515 2.68 -4.31 -15.25
N SER A 516 3.67 -4.25 -16.14
CA SER A 516 3.96 -3.04 -16.92
C SER A 516 2.78 -2.56 -17.78
N CYS A 517 1.86 -3.45 -18.19
CA CYS A 517 0.69 -3.06 -18.97
C CYS A 517 -0.36 -2.28 -18.17
N PHE A 518 -0.23 -2.27 -16.84
CA PHE A 518 -1.09 -1.50 -15.95
C PHE A 518 -0.42 -0.20 -15.51
N LEU A 519 0.82 0.08 -15.90
CA LEU A 519 1.46 1.35 -15.57
C LEU A 519 0.79 2.51 -16.30
N ARG A 520 0.64 3.64 -15.61
CA ARG A 520 0.01 4.86 -16.11
C ARG A 520 0.93 6.05 -15.92
N ASN A 521 0.65 7.14 -16.64
CA ASN A 521 1.32 8.43 -16.47
C ASN A 521 2.85 8.37 -16.56
N GLY A 522 3.38 7.45 -17.39
CA GLY A 522 4.81 7.26 -17.57
C GLY A 522 5.54 6.63 -16.38
N ALA A 523 4.82 6.12 -15.38
CA ALA A 523 5.41 5.39 -14.27
C ALA A 523 6.14 4.13 -14.76
N THR A 524 7.20 3.75 -14.06
CA THR A 524 7.96 2.52 -14.28
C THR A 524 7.69 1.50 -13.17
N LEU A 525 8.12 0.25 -13.37
CA LEU A 525 8.09 -0.76 -12.32
C LEU A 525 8.96 -0.34 -11.12
N ALA A 526 10.10 0.29 -11.38
CA ALA A 526 10.93 0.87 -10.33
C ALA A 526 10.15 1.90 -9.49
N ASP A 527 9.37 2.78 -10.13
CA ASP A 527 8.60 3.82 -9.42
C ASP A 527 7.55 3.25 -8.47
N ILE A 528 6.75 2.27 -8.91
CA ILE A 528 5.71 1.67 -8.05
C ILE A 528 6.28 0.79 -6.93
N THR A 529 7.56 0.41 -7.04
CA THR A 529 8.27 -0.39 -6.04
C THR A 529 9.06 0.47 -5.03
N LYS A 530 9.01 1.79 -5.12
CA LYS A 530 9.61 2.68 -4.10
C LYS A 530 8.80 2.64 -2.81
N GLU A 531 9.46 2.92 -1.70
CA GLU A 531 8.77 3.05 -0.42
C GLU A 531 7.95 4.35 -0.35
N ASP A 532 8.47 5.43 -0.92
CA ASP A 532 7.86 6.75 -0.93
C ASP A 532 7.58 7.26 -2.34
N GLY A 533 6.88 8.40 -2.44
CA GLY A 533 6.53 9.02 -3.72
C GLY A 533 5.56 8.23 -4.60
N VAL A 534 5.13 7.04 -4.17
CA VAL A 534 4.19 6.19 -4.90
C VAL A 534 2.77 6.74 -4.77
N THR A 535 2.08 6.83 -5.90
CA THR A 535 0.70 7.33 -5.95
C THR A 535 -0.21 6.41 -6.74
N GLN A 536 -1.51 6.49 -6.46
CA GLN A 536 -2.55 5.74 -7.16
C GLN A 536 -2.63 6.05 -8.65
N ALA A 537 -2.09 7.20 -9.09
CA ALA A 537 -2.05 7.59 -10.49
C ALA A 537 -1.04 6.76 -11.30
N MET A 538 -0.13 6.04 -10.65
CA MET A 538 0.91 5.27 -11.32
C MET A 538 0.41 3.93 -11.87
N LEU A 539 -0.73 3.42 -11.38
CA LEU A 539 -1.23 2.08 -11.71
C LEU A 539 -2.71 2.10 -12.11
N ASP A 540 -3.06 1.27 -13.09
CA ASP A 540 -4.41 1.11 -13.59
C ASP A 540 -5.27 0.27 -12.62
N PRO A 541 -6.47 0.74 -12.21
CA PRO A 541 -7.38 -0.04 -11.37
C PRO A 541 -7.78 -1.40 -11.93
N ALA A 542 -7.64 -1.63 -13.23
CA ALA A 542 -7.84 -2.94 -13.82
C ALA A 542 -6.85 -3.99 -13.31
N VAL A 543 -5.71 -3.61 -12.70
CA VAL A 543 -4.69 -4.55 -12.20
C VAL A 543 -5.26 -5.54 -11.19
N VAL A 544 -6.14 -5.10 -10.29
CA VAL A 544 -6.74 -5.97 -9.25
C VAL A 544 -7.69 -7.01 -9.84
N LYS A 545 -8.19 -6.77 -11.06
CA LYS A 545 -9.04 -7.72 -11.81
C LYS A 545 -8.22 -8.79 -12.52
N SER A 546 -6.90 -8.62 -12.65
CA SER A 546 -6.05 -9.67 -13.20
C SER A 546 -6.00 -10.87 -12.24
N PRO A 547 -6.07 -12.12 -12.74
CA PRO A 547 -5.85 -13.31 -11.90
C PRO A 547 -4.43 -13.41 -11.35
N ARG A 548 -3.49 -12.65 -11.92
CA ARG A 548 -2.08 -12.57 -11.50
C ARG A 548 -1.84 -11.66 -10.31
N PHE A 549 -2.78 -10.77 -10.02
CA PHE A 549 -2.74 -9.93 -8.83
C PHE A 549 -3.09 -10.74 -7.59
N VAL A 550 -2.22 -10.69 -6.60
CA VAL A 550 -2.32 -11.43 -5.34
C VAL A 550 -1.83 -10.57 -4.17
N TRP A 551 -2.17 -10.99 -2.96
CA TRP A 551 -1.65 -10.42 -1.72
C TRP A 551 -0.84 -11.45 -0.96
N LEU A 552 0.24 -10.98 -0.34
CA LEU A 552 1.17 -11.81 0.43
C LEU A 552 1.26 -11.26 1.86
N PRO A 553 1.04 -12.07 2.91
CA PRO A 553 1.42 -11.71 4.26
C PRO A 553 2.93 -11.45 4.35
N VAL A 554 3.30 -10.42 5.09
CA VAL A 554 4.67 -10.12 5.48
C VAL A 554 4.84 -10.52 6.94
N VAL A 555 5.92 -11.21 7.27
CA VAL A 555 6.31 -11.59 8.64
C VAL A 555 7.67 -11.00 8.98
N LEU A 556 8.03 -10.91 10.25
CA LEU A 556 9.38 -10.44 10.62
C LEU A 556 10.46 -11.39 10.08
N ALA A 557 11.43 -10.83 9.36
CA ALA A 557 12.53 -11.58 8.77
C ALA A 557 13.24 -12.42 9.84
N ASN A 558 13.29 -13.72 9.62
CA ASN A 558 13.98 -14.65 10.48
C ASN A 558 15.02 -15.42 9.67
N ASP A 559 16.12 -15.77 10.33
CA ASP A 559 17.24 -16.46 9.69
C ASP A 559 16.90 -17.90 9.28
N ARG A 560 15.76 -18.44 9.72
CA ARG A 560 15.22 -19.75 9.38
C ARG A 560 13.70 -19.71 9.43
N ALA A 561 13.02 -20.49 8.58
CA ALA A 561 11.64 -20.90 8.87
C ALA A 561 11.65 -21.62 10.22
N GLN A 562 11.10 -20.97 11.23
CA GLN A 562 11.00 -21.54 12.56
C GLN A 562 9.84 -22.52 12.61
N LYS A 563 9.95 -23.53 13.47
CA LYS A 563 8.90 -24.52 13.76
C LYS A 563 7.70 -23.93 14.54
N GLY A 564 7.52 -22.62 14.53
CA GLY A 564 6.54 -21.87 15.31
C GLY A 564 5.67 -20.98 14.45
N PHE A 565 4.69 -20.33 15.09
CA PHE A 565 3.80 -19.39 14.41
C PHE A 565 4.46 -18.03 14.29
N GLN A 566 4.45 -17.44 13.11
CA GLN A 566 5.05 -16.14 12.83
C GLN A 566 3.96 -15.08 12.78
N PRO A 567 4.12 -13.94 13.48
CA PRO A 567 3.16 -12.86 13.42
C PRO A 567 3.18 -12.21 12.04
N ILE A 568 2.00 -12.04 11.45
CA ILE A 568 1.83 -11.22 10.25
C ILE A 568 2.02 -9.76 10.67
N VAL A 569 2.93 -9.03 10.04
CA VAL A 569 3.16 -7.60 10.35
C VAL A 569 2.49 -6.66 9.36
N ASP A 570 2.36 -7.07 8.10
CA ASP A 570 1.66 -6.31 7.06
C ASP A 570 1.22 -7.25 5.93
N PHE A 571 0.51 -6.71 4.94
CA PHE A 571 0.26 -7.35 3.67
C PHE A 571 0.83 -6.49 2.54
N VAL A 572 1.39 -7.15 1.54
CA VAL A 572 1.95 -6.50 0.37
C VAL A 572 1.26 -7.01 -0.90
N PRO A 573 0.90 -6.11 -1.84
CA PRO A 573 0.41 -6.55 -3.13
C PRO A 573 1.56 -7.10 -3.96
N ALA A 574 1.28 -8.16 -4.69
CA ALA A 574 2.22 -8.76 -5.61
C ALA A 574 1.53 -9.10 -6.93
N PHE A 575 2.34 -9.16 -7.98
CA PHE A 575 1.89 -9.56 -9.29
C PHE A 575 2.72 -10.76 -9.75
N ILE A 576 2.08 -11.85 -10.16
CA ILE A 576 2.78 -13.01 -10.71
C ILE A 576 3.29 -12.63 -12.11
N THR A 577 4.58 -12.36 -12.21
CA THR A 577 5.28 -11.92 -13.44
C THR A 577 6.76 -12.28 -13.35
N ASN A 578 7.43 -12.36 -14.50
CA ASN A 578 8.89 -12.45 -14.57
C ASN A 578 9.56 -11.09 -14.82
N GLU A 579 8.80 -10.00 -14.79
CA GLU A 579 9.35 -8.66 -14.81
C GLU A 579 10.17 -8.38 -13.56
N THR A 580 11.22 -7.60 -13.74
CA THR A 580 11.98 -6.99 -12.64
C THR A 580 11.81 -5.48 -12.72
N GLN A 581 12.38 -4.74 -11.78
CA GLN A 581 12.34 -3.27 -11.82
C GLN A 581 12.93 -2.68 -13.12
N THR A 582 13.86 -3.40 -13.76
CA THR A 582 14.62 -2.94 -14.93
C THR A 582 14.38 -3.75 -16.19
N THR A 583 13.82 -4.96 -16.07
CA THR A 583 13.68 -5.90 -17.18
C THR A 583 12.22 -6.12 -17.51
N ALA A 584 11.86 -5.85 -18.76
CA ALA A 584 10.53 -6.17 -19.29
C ALA A 584 10.28 -7.68 -19.29
N ALA A 585 9.02 -8.09 -19.31
CA ALA A 585 8.65 -9.50 -19.36
C ALA A 585 9.28 -10.19 -20.59
N VAL A 586 10.12 -11.19 -20.36
CA VAL A 586 10.73 -11.99 -21.44
C VAL A 586 10.00 -13.32 -21.55
N ASP A 587 9.32 -13.58 -22.65
CA ASP A 587 8.90 -14.94 -23.02
C ASP A 587 10.05 -15.59 -23.82
N ASP A 588 10.99 -16.22 -23.12
CA ASP A 588 12.17 -16.82 -23.74
C ASP A 588 11.88 -18.21 -24.38
N GLY A 589 10.64 -18.70 -24.27
CA GLY A 589 10.24 -20.02 -24.77
C GLY A 589 10.83 -21.20 -24.01
N SER A 590 11.63 -20.98 -22.96
CA SER A 590 12.39 -22.01 -22.22
C SER A 590 11.60 -22.70 -21.10
N GLY A 591 10.28 -22.56 -21.09
CA GLY A 591 9.42 -23.01 -19.98
C GLY A 591 9.24 -21.95 -18.89
N ASN A 592 9.93 -20.80 -18.99
CA ASN A 592 9.55 -19.57 -18.29
C ASN A 592 8.34 -18.94 -18.99
N ARG A 593 7.19 -18.95 -18.33
CA ARG A 593 5.95 -18.34 -18.82
C ARG A 593 5.47 -17.33 -17.81
N ASN A 594 5.93 -16.09 -17.99
CA ASN A 594 5.47 -14.92 -17.25
C ASN A 594 5.27 -15.19 -15.74
N GLY A 595 6.35 -15.35 -15.00
CA GLY A 595 6.32 -15.58 -13.56
C GLY A 595 6.16 -17.04 -13.12
N VAL A 596 5.93 -17.99 -14.03
CA VAL A 596 5.91 -19.43 -13.69
C VAL A 596 6.94 -20.18 -14.54
N GLN A 597 7.83 -20.92 -13.89
CA GLN A 597 8.74 -21.86 -14.55
C GLN A 597 8.28 -23.29 -14.28
N ILE A 598 8.13 -24.08 -15.34
CA ILE A 598 7.51 -25.41 -15.26
C ILE A 598 8.52 -26.50 -15.63
N ASN A 599 8.54 -27.56 -14.83
CA ASN A 599 9.26 -28.79 -15.09
C ASN A 599 8.30 -29.99 -15.01
N GLY A 600 7.76 -30.42 -16.15
CA GLY A 600 6.73 -31.45 -16.21
C GLY A 600 5.40 -30.99 -15.61
N HIS A 601 4.89 -31.72 -14.62
CA HIS A 601 3.67 -31.39 -13.86
C HIS A 601 4.01 -30.72 -12.52
N SER A 602 5.08 -29.93 -12.50
CA SER A 602 5.58 -29.25 -11.31
C SER A 602 6.02 -27.85 -11.68
N VAL A 603 5.70 -26.87 -10.84
CA VAL A 603 6.25 -25.52 -10.94
C VAL A 603 7.59 -25.53 -10.22
N SER A 604 8.67 -25.27 -10.94
CA SER A 604 10.02 -25.22 -10.35
C SER A 604 10.29 -23.87 -9.67
N VAL A 605 9.81 -22.78 -10.27
CA VAL A 605 9.97 -21.41 -9.75
C VAL A 605 8.67 -20.62 -9.96
N LEU A 606 8.22 -19.95 -8.90
CA LEU A 606 7.18 -18.92 -8.97
C LEU A 606 7.82 -17.55 -8.71
N ARG A 607 7.76 -16.65 -9.68
CA ARG A 607 8.26 -15.28 -9.57
C ARG A 607 7.10 -14.30 -9.38
N VAL A 608 7.29 -13.36 -8.47
CA VAL A 608 6.36 -12.27 -8.22
C VAL A 608 7.11 -10.94 -8.18
N LEU A 609 6.46 -9.87 -8.61
CA LEU A 609 6.90 -8.51 -8.32
C LEU A 609 6.00 -7.94 -7.24
N THR A 610 6.55 -7.70 -6.06
CA THR A 610 5.88 -6.96 -4.97
C THR A 610 6.06 -5.46 -5.19
N PHE A 611 5.06 -4.69 -4.82
CA PHE A 611 5.09 -3.24 -5.01
C PHE A 611 4.34 -2.52 -3.90
N ASN A 612 4.46 -1.20 -3.87
CA ASN A 612 3.88 -0.40 -2.79
C ASN A 612 2.36 -0.35 -2.90
N LYS A 613 1.67 -0.67 -1.81
CA LYS A 613 0.20 -0.64 -1.74
C LYS A 613 -0.40 0.74 -2.02
N ALA A 614 0.38 1.82 -1.88
CA ALA A 614 -0.03 3.17 -2.28
C ALA A 614 -0.21 3.33 -3.81
N ALA A 615 0.40 2.46 -4.62
CA ALA A 615 0.16 2.41 -6.07
C ALA A 615 -1.23 1.88 -6.39
N LEU A 616 -1.83 1.08 -5.50
CA LEU A 616 -3.15 0.52 -5.75
C LEU A 616 -4.19 1.64 -5.70
N PRO A 617 -5.05 1.75 -6.72
CA PRO A 617 -6.13 2.70 -6.68
C PRO A 617 -7.10 2.32 -5.57
N VAL A 618 -7.28 3.27 -4.68
CA VAL A 618 -8.24 3.23 -3.60
C VAL A 618 -9.47 3.98 -4.11
N ASP A 619 -9.94 3.64 -5.32
CA ASP A 619 -11.08 4.31 -5.92
C ASP A 619 -12.40 3.82 -5.30
N GLU A 620 -13.48 4.57 -5.52
CA GLU A 620 -14.82 4.26 -4.99
C GLU A 620 -15.35 2.88 -5.43
N GLN A 621 -14.78 2.30 -6.50
CA GLN A 621 -15.18 1.00 -7.05
C GLN A 621 -14.20 -0.14 -6.74
N SER A 622 -13.13 0.13 -6.02
CA SER A 622 -12.11 -0.85 -5.70
C SER A 622 -12.74 -1.95 -4.86
N THR A 623 -12.51 -3.21 -5.25
CA THR A 623 -13.03 -4.39 -4.55
C THR A 623 -12.36 -4.47 -3.18
N THR A 624 -12.97 -3.81 -2.21
CA THR A 624 -12.65 -3.99 -0.80
C THR A 624 -13.46 -5.13 -0.24
N ILE A 625 -12.91 -5.81 0.74
CA ILE A 625 -13.69 -6.72 1.54
C ILE A 625 -14.68 -5.97 2.44
N ASP A 626 -15.71 -6.70 2.84
CA ASP A 626 -16.54 -6.35 3.98
C ASP A 626 -15.65 -6.01 5.18
N PHE A 627 -16.00 -4.93 5.86
CA PHE A 627 -15.24 -4.51 7.02
C PHE A 627 -15.31 -5.54 8.15
N ASP A 628 -14.14 -5.87 8.71
CA ASP A 628 -14.02 -6.63 9.94
C ASP A 628 -13.67 -5.69 11.11
N PRO A 629 -14.57 -5.51 12.11
CA PRO A 629 -14.37 -4.63 13.25
C PRO A 629 -13.11 -4.85 14.09
N ARG A 630 -12.49 -6.02 13.98
CA ARG A 630 -11.40 -6.42 14.89
C ARG A 630 -10.03 -6.04 14.40
N VAL A 631 -9.91 -5.72 13.12
CA VAL A 631 -8.65 -5.30 12.51
C VAL A 631 -8.32 -3.86 12.91
N GLY A 632 -9.30 -3.08 13.37
CA GLY A 632 -9.13 -1.71 13.86
C GLY A 632 -8.78 -0.69 12.78
N GLN A 633 -8.40 -1.11 11.58
CA GLN A 633 -8.16 -0.26 10.43
C GLN A 633 -9.41 -0.19 9.54
N SER A 634 -10.13 0.92 9.67
CA SER A 634 -11.27 1.26 8.83
C SER A 634 -10.88 2.28 7.75
N ILE A 635 -11.32 2.04 6.52
CA ILE A 635 -11.32 3.06 5.48
C ILE A 635 -12.77 3.51 5.31
N VAL A 636 -13.04 4.79 5.57
CA VAL A 636 -14.35 5.41 5.34
C VAL A 636 -14.39 5.91 3.89
N ARG A 637 -15.39 5.50 3.11
CA ARG A 637 -15.60 5.99 1.74
C ARG A 637 -17.03 6.44 1.54
N LEU A 638 -17.23 7.46 0.70
CA LEU A 638 -18.53 7.71 0.10
C LEU A 638 -18.82 6.59 -0.90
N VAL A 639 -20.03 6.06 -0.87
CA VAL A 639 -20.55 5.08 -1.82
C VAL A 639 -21.85 5.66 -2.38
N GLY A 640 -21.98 5.80 -3.70
CA GLY A 640 -23.06 6.56 -4.33
C GLY A 640 -23.51 5.94 -5.64
#